data_AF-A0A0H2RHD5-F1
#
_entry.id   AF-A0A0H2RHD5-F1
#
_cell.length_a   1.000
_cell.length_b   1.000
_cell.length_c   1.000
_cell.angle_alpha   90.00
_cell.angle_beta   90.00
_cell.angle_gamma   90.00
#
_symmetry.space_group_name_H-M   'P 1'
#
loop_
_entity.id
_entity.type
_entity.pdbx_description
1 polymer ?
#
loop_
_entity_poly.entity_id
_entity_poly.type
_entity_poly.pdbx_seq_one_letter_code
_entity_poly.pdbx_strand_id
1 'polypeptide(L)'
;MPPAARKIKDVVFEQKSTRRGLKFVPSTVLSTAKKPQASSATPPPPSSPPPSSTVSPRSESPKKRARYVSPESVNVEETGNNLWDDDMGPAGDNDSSPEPPSQEQLPPPPPPPPPFPQPEIIRAAIQAKQAKKSGNDTQSVLLDALANRDLIIHRLLSSEALPDGSVCYFCKKQSIEMFRCTTCIGRPITCKECCLGSHEHNPFHKIEKWADGYFQKTTLSNLGYTIHMGHHGASCPAIPGHHFSDTFKRYKDEDMVLVDKSGIWTYNVSWCNCLTRPAKRDQLLDMGLYPATFKSPKTAFTLQLMDYFYFDLLECQTPAANFYSKLRRLTDNVEPKAPPDRYRELMVAARQWYDIKAKIWAGVGHDPPSDDTRGRLTLFCAPCPQPGINLPPNWRELPSPKYIYRRQVNPDGNFGAPNMKTKNPGKEVYLNDGEGTFVERVPYKGHLEGTADVKEKTTCSNLKAVSNANANRKDLECTGVGGCVCARHGCVIPHSMVDFQKGEQQKNMDYCISNALSFNSEGLPEAAVIYDLACQWGVHFKSRLEKSTTMSVPPFEKLITAVGKFHLGSHVEKCFFRHSLNFVEGTGQVDGEIIETLWSGLNPISAMARSMTSAHRQEVMDAATRDWNWKKLTGVAQALATKWTNAVAGEKEAWDSFCELSSRFRFAIYRKSVQYEDFRPN
;
A
#
# COMPACT_ATOMS: atom_id res chain seq x y z
N MET A 1 -23.09 3.52 -31.86
CA MET A 1 -23.80 2.74 -30.83
C MET A 1 -24.54 3.72 -29.93
N PRO A 2 -25.83 3.51 -29.60
CA PRO A 2 -26.64 4.52 -28.94
C PRO A 2 -26.30 4.64 -27.44
N PRO A 3 -26.44 5.82 -26.82
CA PRO A 3 -26.08 6.05 -25.43
C PRO A 3 -27.22 5.63 -24.50
N ALA A 4 -27.01 4.60 -23.69
CA ALA A 4 -27.95 4.17 -22.66
C ALA A 4 -27.74 4.99 -21.36
N ALA A 5 -28.65 5.96 -21.19
CA ALA A 5 -29.30 6.41 -19.95
C ALA A 5 -28.53 6.39 -18.61
N ARG A 6 -28.12 7.59 -18.19
CA ARG A 6 -28.11 8.07 -16.79
C ARG A 6 -29.45 7.76 -16.09
N LYS A 7 -29.43 7.07 -14.94
CA LYS A 7 -30.39 7.24 -13.83
C LYS A 7 -29.82 6.65 -12.53
N ILE A 8 -29.20 7.48 -11.69
CA ILE A 8 -29.28 7.33 -10.22
C ILE A 8 -29.51 8.75 -9.69
N LYS A 9 -30.76 9.03 -9.35
CA LYS A 9 -31.22 10.22 -8.62
C LYS A 9 -31.33 9.84 -7.15
N ASP A 10 -30.86 10.73 -6.30
CA ASP A 10 -31.42 11.11 -5.00
C ASP A 10 -31.73 9.99 -4.00
N VAL A 11 -30.75 9.69 -3.12
CA VAL A 11 -31.05 9.16 -1.78
C VAL A 11 -31.01 10.32 -0.80
N VAL A 12 -32.18 10.95 -0.62
CA VAL A 12 -32.43 11.92 0.44
C VAL A 12 -32.63 11.14 1.75
N PHE A 13 -31.76 11.36 2.73
CA PHE A 13 -31.99 10.90 4.11
C PHE A 13 -33.00 11.85 4.77
N GLU A 14 -34.25 11.39 4.91
CA GLU A 14 -35.29 12.05 5.68
C GLU A 14 -35.04 11.84 7.18
N GLN A 15 -34.45 12.82 7.88
CA GLN A 15 -34.40 12.84 9.34
C GLN A 15 -35.70 13.43 9.89
N LYS A 16 -36.51 12.58 10.53
CA LYS A 16 -37.66 13.00 11.34
C LYS A 16 -37.17 13.81 12.55
N SER A 17 -37.51 15.10 12.57
CA SER A 17 -37.29 16.00 13.70
C SER A 17 -38.25 15.68 14.86
N THR A 18 -37.73 15.37 16.04
CA THR A 18 -38.47 15.52 17.31
C THR A 18 -37.94 16.75 18.03
N ARG A 19 -38.72 17.84 17.97
CA ARG A 19 -38.53 19.08 18.73
C ARG A 19 -38.70 18.80 20.22
N ARG A 20 -37.69 19.13 21.03
CA ARG A 20 -37.88 19.60 22.42
C ARG A 20 -36.99 20.82 22.63
N GLY A 21 -37.64 21.97 22.78
CA GLY A 21 -36.99 23.25 22.99
C GLY A 21 -36.47 23.40 24.41
N LEU A 22 -35.32 24.05 24.54
CA LEU A 22 -34.87 24.71 25.75
C LEU A 22 -34.45 26.13 25.37
N LYS A 23 -35.14 27.09 25.98
CA LYS A 23 -34.96 28.54 25.78
C LYS A 23 -33.65 28.99 26.42
N PHE A 24 -32.84 29.72 25.66
CA PHE A 24 -31.74 30.53 26.18
C PHE A 24 -32.29 31.86 26.73
N VAL A 25 -31.77 32.30 27.88
CA VAL A 25 -31.94 33.66 28.43
C VAL A 25 -30.57 34.33 28.38
N PRO A 26 -30.44 35.57 27.85
CA PRO A 26 -29.16 36.28 27.79
C PRO A 26 -28.94 37.13 29.04
N SER A 27 -27.72 37.16 29.58
CA SER A 27 -27.31 38.17 30.55
C SER A 27 -26.22 39.08 30.00
N THR A 28 -26.51 40.35 30.17
CA THR A 28 -25.95 41.58 29.63
C THR A 28 -24.49 41.86 30.03
N VAL A 29 -23.84 42.61 29.13
CA VAL A 29 -22.55 43.29 29.19
C VAL A 29 -22.39 44.19 30.43
N LEU A 30 -21.18 44.25 31.00
CA LEU A 30 -20.65 45.48 31.61
C LEU A 30 -19.13 45.57 31.37
N SER A 31 -18.75 46.63 30.66
CA SER A 31 -17.38 47.08 30.45
C SER A 31 -16.91 47.89 31.65
N THR A 32 -15.61 47.82 31.99
CA THR A 32 -14.79 49.00 32.30
C THR A 32 -13.31 48.60 32.31
N ALA A 33 -12.50 49.39 31.62
CA ALA A 33 -11.05 49.30 31.58
C ALA A 33 -10.42 50.00 32.81
N LYS A 34 -9.22 49.52 33.22
CA LYS A 34 -8.13 50.37 33.75
C LYS A 34 -6.80 49.59 33.78
N LYS A 35 -5.76 50.20 33.19
CA LYS A 35 -4.33 49.83 33.32
C LYS A 35 -3.81 50.13 34.74
N PRO A 36 -2.77 49.42 35.20
CA PRO A 36 -1.46 50.07 35.47
C PRO A 36 -0.29 49.20 34.96
N GLN A 37 0.68 49.76 34.23
CA GLN A 37 1.94 50.39 34.71
C GLN A 37 2.87 49.47 35.51
N ALA A 38 4.11 49.43 35.02
CA ALA A 38 5.18 48.50 35.32
C ALA A 38 5.89 48.81 36.64
N SER A 39 6.33 47.76 37.34
CA SER A 39 7.38 47.84 38.36
C SER A 39 8.40 46.73 38.15
N SER A 40 9.66 47.15 38.05
CA SER A 40 10.89 46.35 38.03
C SER A 40 11.05 45.48 39.29
N ALA A 41 11.44 44.22 39.12
CA ALA A 41 11.98 43.39 40.20
C ALA A 41 13.17 42.56 39.71
N THR A 42 14.26 42.67 40.47
CA THR A 42 15.58 42.04 40.38
C THR A 42 15.51 40.51 40.60
N PRO A 43 16.54 39.74 40.16
CA PRO A 43 16.48 38.28 40.08
C PRO A 43 16.74 37.58 41.42
N PRO A 44 16.22 36.35 41.64
CA PRO A 44 16.53 35.55 42.82
C PRO A 44 17.90 34.84 42.70
N PRO A 45 18.53 34.47 43.85
CA PRO A 45 19.85 33.82 43.89
C PRO A 45 19.80 32.35 43.46
N PRO A 46 20.95 31.76 43.08
CA PRO A 46 21.01 30.41 42.51
C PRO A 46 20.69 29.32 43.54
N SER A 47 19.84 28.38 43.14
CA SER A 47 19.53 27.15 43.88
C SER A 47 20.65 26.11 43.73
N SER A 48 21.07 25.55 44.86
CA SER A 48 22.03 24.46 45.04
C SER A 48 21.72 23.21 44.20
N PRO A 49 22.75 22.40 43.84
CA PRO A 49 22.59 21.24 42.98
C PRO A 49 21.86 20.07 43.68
N PRO A 50 21.10 19.24 42.95
CA PRO A 50 20.45 18.06 43.51
C PRO A 50 21.47 16.94 43.80
N PRO A 51 21.18 16.05 44.77
CA PRO A 51 22.05 14.94 45.14
C PRO A 51 22.11 13.88 44.04
N SER A 52 23.28 13.29 43.88
CA SER A 52 23.58 12.16 43.00
C SER A 52 22.63 10.99 43.21
N SER A 53 21.80 10.69 42.21
CA SER A 53 21.06 9.44 42.14
C SER A 53 21.97 8.31 41.68
N THR A 54 22.10 7.32 42.55
CA THR A 54 22.72 6.01 42.34
C THR A 54 22.15 5.31 41.09
N VAL A 55 23.06 4.84 40.25
CA VAL A 55 22.79 4.04 39.06
C VAL A 55 22.25 2.67 39.50
N SER A 56 20.99 2.37 39.16
CA SER A 56 20.50 1.00 39.10
C SER A 56 20.85 0.40 37.73
N PRO A 57 21.50 -0.77 37.65
CA PRO A 57 21.84 -1.36 36.37
C PRO A 57 20.57 -1.90 35.67
N ARG A 58 20.38 -1.45 34.42
CA ARG A 58 19.48 -2.07 33.45
C ARG A 58 19.91 -3.51 33.22
N SER A 59 18.97 -4.45 33.32
CA SER A 59 19.13 -5.80 32.79
C SER A 59 19.12 -5.76 31.26
N GLU A 60 20.25 -6.07 30.65
CA GLU A 60 20.37 -6.34 29.22
C GLU A 60 19.77 -7.72 28.91
N SER A 61 18.76 -7.76 28.04
CA SER A 61 18.28 -8.98 27.39
C SER A 61 19.26 -9.40 26.27
N PRO A 62 19.85 -10.60 26.30
CA PRO A 62 20.79 -11.02 25.26
C PRO A 62 20.08 -11.39 23.95
N LYS A 63 20.46 -10.71 22.87
CA LYS A 63 20.16 -11.12 21.49
C LYS A 63 20.93 -12.41 21.17
N LYS A 64 20.25 -13.58 21.16
CA LYS A 64 20.82 -14.80 20.57
C LYS A 64 20.55 -14.84 19.07
N ARG A 65 21.62 -14.58 18.31
CA ARG A 65 21.75 -14.78 16.87
C ARG A 65 22.22 -16.22 16.66
N ALA A 66 21.39 -17.12 16.15
CA ALA A 66 21.84 -18.47 15.80
C ALA A 66 22.65 -18.42 14.49
N ARG A 67 23.93 -18.85 14.56
CA ARG A 67 24.79 -19.13 13.42
C ARG A 67 24.37 -20.48 12.82
N TYR A 68 24.24 -20.52 11.50
CA TYR A 68 24.11 -21.74 10.72
C TYR A 68 25.51 -22.40 10.62
N VAL A 69 25.61 -23.67 11.00
CA VAL A 69 26.82 -24.51 10.83
C VAL A 69 26.48 -25.55 9.76
N SER A 70 27.27 -25.59 8.69
CA SER A 70 27.18 -26.62 7.63
C SER A 70 27.81 -27.92 8.13
N PRO A 71 27.23 -29.11 7.85
CA PRO A 71 27.95 -30.36 8.05
C PRO A 71 29.01 -30.54 6.97
N GLU A 72 30.21 -30.90 7.42
CA GLU A 72 31.35 -31.32 6.63
C GLU A 72 31.12 -32.69 5.98
N SER A 73 31.76 -32.85 4.83
CA SER A 73 31.95 -34.05 4.04
C SER A 73 32.62 -35.18 4.83
N VAL A 74 32.06 -36.39 4.73
CA VAL A 74 32.78 -37.64 5.06
C VAL A 74 33.01 -38.38 3.75
N ASN A 75 34.28 -38.43 3.34
CA ASN A 75 34.80 -39.37 2.35
C ASN A 75 34.86 -40.76 2.97
N VAL A 76 34.44 -41.78 2.22
CA VAL A 76 34.91 -43.16 2.44
C VAL A 76 35.32 -43.69 1.07
N GLU A 77 36.63 -43.96 0.96
CA GLU A 77 37.29 -44.59 -0.18
C GLU A 77 36.98 -46.10 -0.26
N GLU A 78 37.13 -46.60 -1.47
CA GLU A 78 36.99 -47.97 -1.93
C GLU A 78 37.92 -48.96 -1.21
N THR A 79 37.42 -50.18 -0.97
CA THR A 79 38.23 -51.40 -1.03
C THR A 79 37.38 -52.51 -1.64
N GLY A 80 37.87 -53.12 -2.72
CA GLY A 80 37.26 -54.26 -3.37
C GLY A 80 37.59 -55.57 -2.66
N ASN A 81 36.77 -56.60 -2.95
CA ASN A 81 37.26 -57.94 -3.25
C ASN A 81 36.13 -58.82 -3.80
N ASN A 82 36.44 -59.50 -4.90
CA ASN A 82 35.68 -60.59 -5.51
C ASN A 82 35.79 -61.87 -4.66
N LEU A 83 34.76 -62.73 -4.72
CA LEU A 83 34.86 -64.18 -4.51
C LEU A 83 33.66 -64.91 -5.16
N TRP A 84 33.96 -65.51 -6.32
CA TRP A 84 33.56 -66.80 -6.95
C TRP A 84 32.37 -67.61 -6.38
N ASP A 85 31.41 -67.98 -7.25
CA ASP A 85 31.08 -69.35 -7.73
C ASP A 85 30.10 -70.08 -6.78
N ASP A 86 29.17 -70.97 -7.13
CA ASP A 86 28.64 -71.63 -8.34
C ASP A 86 27.29 -72.23 -7.87
N ASP A 87 26.27 -72.34 -8.73
CA ASP A 87 25.63 -73.64 -9.05
C ASP A 87 24.29 -73.48 -9.80
N MET A 88 24.21 -74.24 -10.89
CA MET A 88 23.13 -74.31 -11.87
C MET A 88 22.42 -75.67 -11.79
N GLY A 89 21.07 -75.63 -11.78
CA GLY A 89 20.18 -76.59 -12.45
C GLY A 89 19.45 -77.64 -11.58
N PRO A 90 18.48 -78.41 -12.15
CA PRO A 90 17.72 -78.18 -13.37
C PRO A 90 16.18 -78.35 -13.21
N ALA A 91 15.50 -78.15 -14.33
CA ALA A 91 14.05 -78.16 -14.56
C ALA A 91 13.37 -79.52 -14.36
N GLY A 92 12.07 -79.48 -14.03
CA GLY A 92 11.13 -80.59 -14.13
C GLY A 92 9.80 -80.09 -14.68
N ASP A 93 9.41 -80.62 -15.84
CA ASP A 93 8.15 -80.39 -16.53
C ASP A 93 6.96 -80.97 -15.76
N ASN A 94 5.81 -80.30 -15.81
CA ASN A 94 4.52 -81.00 -15.95
C ASN A 94 3.43 -80.07 -16.49
N ASP A 95 2.83 -80.56 -17.56
CA ASP A 95 1.75 -80.04 -18.39
C ASP A 95 0.38 -80.30 -17.74
N SER A 96 -0.48 -79.28 -17.64
CA SER A 96 -1.95 -79.35 -17.48
C SER A 96 -2.58 -77.95 -17.42
N SER A 97 -3.56 -77.66 -18.26
CA SER A 97 -4.49 -76.51 -18.16
C SER A 97 -5.84 -76.91 -18.77
N PRO A 98 -6.99 -76.27 -18.44
CA PRO A 98 -7.31 -75.44 -17.27
C PRO A 98 -8.69 -75.77 -16.61
N GLU A 99 -8.84 -75.43 -15.33
CA GLU A 99 -10.16 -75.16 -14.70
C GLU A 99 -10.36 -73.63 -14.55
N PRO A 100 -11.61 -73.12 -14.59
CA PRO A 100 -11.87 -71.68 -14.59
C PRO A 100 -11.57 -71.04 -13.22
N PRO A 101 -10.99 -69.83 -13.17
CA PRO A 101 -10.56 -69.23 -11.92
C PRO A 101 -11.76 -68.79 -11.08
N SER A 102 -11.72 -69.17 -9.80
CA SER A 102 -12.54 -68.59 -8.75
C SER A 102 -12.25 -67.08 -8.66
N GLN A 103 -13.29 -66.29 -8.43
CA GLN A 103 -13.18 -64.85 -8.21
C GLN A 103 -12.31 -64.58 -6.97
N GLU A 104 -11.05 -64.25 -7.20
CA GLU A 104 -10.15 -63.73 -6.17
C GLU A 104 -10.68 -62.35 -5.76
N GLN A 105 -11.24 -62.28 -4.54
CA GLN A 105 -11.58 -61.01 -3.92
C GLN A 105 -10.28 -60.21 -3.75
N LEU A 106 -10.23 -59.02 -4.36
CA LEU A 106 -9.16 -58.06 -4.13
C LEU A 106 -8.96 -57.87 -2.62
N PRO A 107 -7.71 -57.92 -2.11
CA PRO A 107 -7.44 -57.75 -0.70
C PRO A 107 -7.94 -56.37 -0.24
N PRO A 108 -8.47 -56.27 1.00
CA PRO A 108 -8.86 -54.99 1.56
C PRO A 108 -7.66 -54.02 1.54
N PRO A 109 -7.90 -52.72 1.36
CA PRO A 109 -6.83 -51.74 1.37
C PRO A 109 -6.02 -51.85 2.66
N PRO A 110 -4.67 -51.73 2.60
CA PRO A 110 -3.83 -51.86 3.78
C PRO A 110 -4.26 -50.84 4.84
N PRO A 111 -4.20 -51.20 6.13
CA PRO A 111 -4.49 -50.27 7.21
C PRO A 111 -3.57 -49.05 7.09
N PRO A 112 -4.03 -47.85 7.51
CA PRO A 112 -3.20 -46.66 7.48
C PRO A 112 -1.90 -46.92 8.27
N PRO A 113 -0.76 -46.40 7.80
CA PRO A 113 0.51 -46.56 8.50
C PRO A 113 0.38 -46.05 9.94
N PRO A 114 1.11 -46.67 10.90
CA PRO A 114 1.09 -46.21 12.27
C PRO A 114 1.56 -44.75 12.34
N PRO A 115 0.95 -43.94 13.22
CA PRO A 115 1.29 -42.54 13.34
C PRO A 115 2.76 -42.38 13.72
N PHE A 116 3.42 -41.33 13.19
CA PHE A 116 4.80 -41.05 13.56
C PHE A 116 4.87 -40.81 15.07
N PRO A 117 5.92 -41.32 15.77
CA PRO A 117 6.02 -41.14 17.21
C PRO A 117 6.07 -39.66 17.58
N GLN A 118 5.01 -39.17 18.21
CA GLN A 118 4.94 -37.81 18.72
C GLN A 118 5.68 -37.71 20.07
N PRO A 119 6.50 -36.66 20.29
CA PRO A 119 7.10 -36.38 21.58
C PRO A 119 6.05 -36.38 22.71
N GLU A 120 6.35 -37.01 23.84
CA GLU A 120 5.39 -37.20 24.95
C GLU A 120 4.76 -35.89 25.44
N ILE A 121 5.52 -34.80 25.40
CA ILE A 121 5.05 -33.45 25.76
C ILE A 121 3.88 -33.01 24.86
N ILE A 122 3.93 -33.33 23.57
CA ILE A 122 2.89 -32.99 22.60
C ILE A 122 1.65 -33.88 22.82
N ARG A 123 1.86 -35.18 23.09
CA ARG A 123 0.77 -36.11 23.42
C ARG A 123 0.01 -35.68 24.68
N ALA A 124 0.74 -35.33 25.74
CA ALA A 124 0.17 -34.83 26.98
C ALA A 124 -0.60 -33.51 26.78
N ALA A 125 -0.09 -32.59 25.95
CA ALA A 125 -0.77 -31.34 25.63
C ALA A 125 -2.07 -31.54 24.82
N ILE A 126 -2.08 -32.47 23.86
CA ILE A 126 -3.28 -32.84 23.09
C ILE A 126 -4.34 -33.43 24.02
N GLN A 127 -3.97 -34.40 24.86
CA GLN A 127 -4.88 -35.05 25.80
C GLN A 127 -5.44 -34.08 26.86
N ALA A 128 -4.60 -33.19 27.40
CA ALA A 128 -5.00 -32.21 28.41
C ALA A 128 -6.00 -31.17 27.87
N LYS A 129 -5.95 -30.83 26.57
CA LYS A 129 -6.91 -29.89 25.94
C LYS A 129 -8.16 -30.58 25.40
N GLN A 130 -8.12 -31.84 24.95
CA GLN A 130 -9.33 -32.60 24.59
C GLN A 130 -10.30 -32.74 25.78
N ALA A 131 -9.80 -32.67 27.01
CA ALA A 131 -10.60 -32.63 28.24
C ALA A 131 -11.28 -31.27 28.54
N LYS A 132 -10.89 -30.17 27.86
CA LYS A 132 -11.46 -28.82 28.05
C LYS A 132 -12.29 -28.42 26.83
N LYS A 133 -13.63 -28.50 26.94
CA LYS A 133 -14.54 -27.77 26.04
C LYS A 133 -14.37 -26.27 26.28
N SER A 134 -13.50 -25.58 25.54
CA SER A 134 -13.71 -24.16 25.18
C SER A 134 -12.55 -23.60 24.35
N GLY A 135 -12.93 -22.79 23.35
CA GLY A 135 -12.10 -21.74 22.77
C GLY A 135 -11.57 -22.01 21.36
N ASN A 136 -12.02 -21.19 20.40
CA ASN A 136 -11.32 -20.93 19.12
C ASN A 136 -10.02 -20.13 19.38
N ASP A 137 -9.19 -20.56 20.33
CA ASP A 137 -7.87 -19.96 20.51
C ASP A 137 -6.87 -20.56 19.50
N THR A 138 -5.91 -19.77 19.02
CA THR A 138 -4.98 -20.22 17.98
C THR A 138 -4.21 -21.49 18.37
N GLN A 139 -3.91 -21.68 19.66
CA GLN A 139 -3.15 -22.83 20.11
C GLN A 139 -3.99 -24.11 20.14
N SER A 140 -5.29 -24.02 20.45
CA SER A 140 -6.19 -25.19 20.40
C SER A 140 -6.32 -25.73 18.97
N VAL A 141 -6.48 -24.84 17.98
CA VAL A 141 -6.55 -25.22 16.56
C VAL A 141 -5.25 -25.89 16.08
N LEU A 142 -4.09 -25.39 16.50
CA LEU A 142 -2.80 -25.99 16.14
C LEU A 142 -2.59 -27.36 16.79
N LEU A 143 -3.03 -27.55 18.04
CA LEU A 143 -2.95 -28.86 18.71
C LEU A 143 -3.85 -29.90 18.02
N ASP A 144 -5.03 -29.50 17.56
CA ASP A 144 -5.89 -30.37 16.75
C ASP A 144 -5.26 -30.71 15.39
N ALA A 145 -4.64 -29.73 14.71
CA ALA A 145 -3.89 -29.98 13.47
C ALA A 145 -2.70 -30.93 13.69
N LEU A 146 -2.01 -30.85 14.83
CA LEU A 146 -0.94 -31.78 15.20
C LEU A 146 -1.48 -33.19 15.47
N ALA A 147 -2.63 -33.31 16.13
CA ALA A 147 -3.29 -34.60 16.34
C ALA A 147 -3.68 -35.26 15.00
N ASN A 148 -4.02 -34.47 13.99
CA ASN A 148 -4.42 -34.93 12.66
C ASN A 148 -3.28 -34.90 11.63
N ARG A 149 -2.03 -34.65 12.03
CA ARG A 149 -0.90 -34.45 11.12
C ARG A 149 -0.68 -35.62 10.17
N ASP A 150 -0.70 -36.85 10.69
CA ASP A 150 -0.43 -38.04 9.90
C ASP A 150 -1.54 -38.32 8.88
N LEU A 151 -2.80 -38.04 9.25
CA LEU A 151 -3.93 -38.07 8.33
C LEU A 151 -3.75 -37.04 7.20
N ILE A 152 -3.33 -35.81 7.53
CA ILE A 152 -3.08 -34.76 6.54
C ILE A 152 -1.98 -35.20 5.57
N ILE A 153 -0.85 -35.68 6.08
CA ILE A 153 0.27 -36.17 5.26
C ILE A 153 -0.18 -37.31 4.37
N HIS A 154 -0.85 -38.32 4.93
CA HIS A 154 -1.35 -39.47 4.18
C HIS A 154 -2.28 -39.01 3.05
N ARG A 155 -3.27 -38.14 3.33
CA ARG A 155 -4.20 -37.65 2.29
C ARG A 155 -3.52 -36.84 1.20
N LEU A 156 -2.54 -36.02 1.54
CA LEU A 156 -1.77 -35.26 0.56
C LEU A 156 -0.92 -36.19 -0.33
N LEU A 157 -0.20 -37.14 0.27
CA LEU A 157 0.63 -38.10 -0.47
C LEU A 157 -0.20 -39.08 -1.31
N SER A 158 -1.31 -39.62 -0.79
CA SER A 158 -2.21 -40.47 -1.57
C SER A 158 -2.79 -39.74 -2.78
N SER A 159 -2.92 -38.41 -2.71
CA SER A 159 -3.37 -37.62 -3.84
C SER A 159 -2.35 -37.53 -4.98
N GLU A 160 -1.08 -37.86 -4.73
CA GLU A 160 0.02 -37.87 -5.71
C GLU A 160 0.10 -39.15 -6.55
N ALA A 161 -0.72 -40.16 -6.28
CA ALA A 161 -0.81 -41.39 -7.06
C ALA A 161 -2.05 -41.38 -7.97
N LEU A 162 -1.96 -42.09 -9.10
CA LEU A 162 -3.13 -42.43 -9.92
C LEU A 162 -3.76 -43.71 -9.38
N PRO A 163 -5.03 -43.71 -8.94
CA PRO A 163 -5.68 -44.92 -8.47
C PRO A 163 -5.80 -45.99 -9.58
N ASP A 164 -5.65 -47.26 -9.21
CA ASP A 164 -5.83 -48.37 -10.14
C ASP A 164 -7.24 -48.36 -10.76
N GLY A 165 -7.31 -48.68 -12.06
CA GLY A 165 -8.57 -48.65 -12.80
C GLY A 165 -9.15 -47.25 -13.02
N SER A 166 -8.37 -46.17 -12.80
CA SER A 166 -8.80 -44.81 -13.07
C SER A 166 -9.32 -44.65 -14.50
N VAL A 167 -10.54 -44.11 -14.62
CA VAL A 167 -11.14 -43.68 -15.88
C VAL A 167 -11.27 -42.16 -15.89
N CYS A 168 -11.41 -41.56 -17.06
CA CYS A 168 -11.65 -40.12 -17.15
C CYS A 168 -12.89 -39.74 -16.33
N TYR A 169 -12.74 -38.75 -15.46
CA TYR A 169 -13.82 -38.29 -14.59
C TYR A 169 -15.07 -37.82 -15.35
N PHE A 170 -14.89 -37.12 -16.47
CA PHE A 170 -16.00 -36.53 -17.23
C PHE A 170 -16.66 -37.53 -18.19
N CYS A 171 -15.90 -38.16 -19.09
CA CYS A 171 -16.46 -39.05 -20.11
C CYS A 171 -16.55 -40.52 -19.70
N LYS A 172 -15.98 -40.89 -18.54
CA LYS A 172 -15.94 -42.25 -17.99
C LYS A 172 -15.23 -43.29 -18.88
N LYS A 173 -14.49 -42.84 -19.89
CA LYS A 173 -13.70 -43.70 -20.78
C LYS A 173 -12.30 -43.93 -20.21
N GLN A 174 -11.75 -45.11 -20.47
CA GLN A 174 -10.33 -45.38 -20.29
C GLN A 174 -9.52 -44.58 -21.31
N SER A 175 -8.32 -44.17 -20.90
CA SER A 175 -7.38 -43.42 -21.73
C SER A 175 -5.98 -43.88 -21.41
N ILE A 176 -5.12 -43.95 -22.43
CA ILE A 176 -3.70 -44.27 -22.26
C ILE A 176 -3.00 -43.14 -21.49
N GLU A 177 -3.36 -41.89 -21.81
CA GLU A 177 -2.83 -40.70 -21.15
C GLU A 177 -3.87 -40.12 -20.19
N MET A 178 -3.46 -39.96 -18.94
CA MET A 178 -4.29 -39.39 -17.88
C MET A 178 -3.65 -38.11 -17.35
N PHE A 179 -4.48 -37.08 -17.17
CA PHE A 179 -4.07 -35.75 -16.77
C PHE A 179 -4.85 -35.30 -15.54
N ARG A 180 -4.24 -34.45 -14.72
CA ARG A 180 -4.92 -33.75 -13.63
C ARG A 180 -4.57 -32.28 -13.64
N CYS A 181 -5.46 -31.46 -13.11
CA CYS A 181 -5.18 -30.06 -12.82
C CYS A 181 -5.04 -29.86 -11.30
N THR A 182 -3.90 -29.29 -10.86
CA THR A 182 -3.66 -29.00 -9.45
C THR A 182 -4.25 -27.67 -8.99
N THR A 183 -4.74 -26.85 -9.92
CA THR A 183 -5.44 -25.58 -9.66
C THR A 183 -6.95 -25.78 -9.46
N CYS A 184 -7.56 -26.75 -10.16
CA CYS A 184 -8.98 -27.05 -10.03
C CYS A 184 -9.31 -27.66 -8.66
N ILE A 185 -10.41 -27.20 -8.07
CA ILE A 185 -11.00 -27.83 -6.88
C ILE A 185 -11.46 -29.24 -7.26
N GLY A 186 -11.21 -30.21 -6.38
CA GLY A 186 -11.53 -31.63 -6.60
C GLY A 186 -10.51 -32.41 -7.44
N ARG A 187 -9.57 -31.73 -8.13
CA ARG A 187 -8.44 -32.33 -8.87
C ARG A 187 -8.85 -33.55 -9.73
N PRO A 188 -9.85 -33.43 -10.64
CA PRO A 188 -10.33 -34.57 -11.41
C PRO A 188 -9.23 -35.12 -12.31
N ILE A 189 -9.14 -36.45 -12.39
CA ILE A 189 -8.33 -37.14 -13.40
C ILE A 189 -9.11 -37.20 -14.71
N THR A 190 -8.49 -36.83 -15.82
CA THR A 190 -9.15 -36.62 -17.11
C THR A 190 -8.35 -37.20 -18.27
N CYS A 191 -9.03 -37.60 -19.34
CA CYS A 191 -8.37 -37.80 -20.64
C CYS A 191 -8.00 -36.44 -21.24
N LYS A 192 -7.19 -36.45 -22.30
CA LYS A 192 -6.70 -35.25 -22.99
C LYS A 192 -7.83 -34.30 -23.42
N GLU A 193 -8.87 -34.82 -24.06
CA GLU A 193 -9.97 -34.02 -24.63
C GLU A 193 -10.81 -33.38 -23.53
N CYS A 194 -11.11 -34.12 -22.47
CA CYS A 194 -11.85 -33.59 -21.34
C CYS A 194 -11.02 -32.57 -20.55
N CYS A 195 -9.70 -32.76 -20.46
CA CYS A 195 -8.78 -31.77 -19.87
C CYS A 195 -8.81 -30.47 -20.66
N LEU A 196 -8.68 -30.54 -22.00
CA LEU A 196 -8.75 -29.36 -22.86
C LEU A 196 -10.12 -28.67 -22.76
N GLY A 197 -11.21 -29.43 -22.85
CA GLY A 197 -12.57 -28.90 -22.78
C GLY A 197 -12.89 -28.24 -21.43
N SER A 198 -12.47 -28.83 -20.30
CA SER A 198 -12.72 -28.23 -18.98
C SER A 198 -11.89 -26.97 -18.72
N HIS A 199 -10.84 -26.71 -19.52
CA HIS A 199 -9.93 -25.57 -19.37
C HIS A 199 -10.00 -24.56 -20.53
N GLU A 200 -11.03 -24.62 -21.37
CA GLU A 200 -11.20 -23.73 -22.53
C GLU A 200 -11.11 -22.24 -22.19
N HIS A 201 -11.54 -21.83 -21.01
CA HIS A 201 -11.44 -20.44 -20.54
C HIS A 201 -10.47 -20.25 -19.38
N ASN A 202 -9.69 -21.28 -19.03
CA ASN A 202 -8.77 -21.26 -17.90
C ASN A 202 -7.36 -21.75 -18.32
N PRO A 203 -6.72 -21.07 -19.30
CA PRO A 203 -5.49 -21.57 -19.90
C PRO A 203 -4.27 -21.53 -18.96
N PHE A 204 -4.33 -20.79 -17.85
CA PHE A 204 -3.19 -20.61 -16.94
C PHE A 204 -3.22 -21.56 -15.73
N HIS A 205 -4.07 -22.58 -15.78
CA HIS A 205 -4.11 -23.65 -14.78
C HIS A 205 -2.89 -24.58 -14.89
N LYS A 206 -2.45 -25.11 -13.75
CA LYS A 206 -1.32 -26.04 -13.69
C LYS A 206 -1.79 -27.46 -13.97
N ILE A 207 -1.24 -28.06 -15.04
CA ILE A 207 -1.58 -29.40 -15.49
C ILE A 207 -0.42 -30.35 -15.25
N GLU A 208 -0.75 -31.58 -14.90
CA GLU A 208 0.21 -32.67 -14.76
C GLU A 208 -0.28 -33.90 -15.53
N LYS A 209 0.64 -34.62 -16.16
CA LYS A 209 0.41 -35.87 -16.87
C LYS A 209 0.92 -37.02 -16.03
N TRP A 210 0.16 -38.10 -15.93
CA TRP A 210 0.64 -39.34 -15.34
C TRP A 210 1.61 -40.04 -16.30
N ALA A 211 2.86 -40.21 -15.87
CA ALA A 211 3.91 -40.89 -16.62
C ALA A 211 4.99 -41.42 -15.67
N ASP A 212 5.58 -42.57 -15.99
CA ASP A 212 6.69 -43.17 -15.24
C ASP A 212 6.40 -43.38 -13.74
N GLY A 213 5.14 -43.66 -13.39
CA GLY A 213 4.71 -43.92 -12.01
C GLY A 213 4.47 -42.69 -11.14
N TYR A 214 4.50 -41.48 -11.71
CA TYR A 214 4.19 -40.24 -10.98
C TYR A 214 3.54 -39.17 -11.89
N PHE A 215 3.06 -38.09 -11.29
CA PHE A 215 2.55 -36.93 -12.03
C PHE A 215 3.68 -35.98 -12.42
N GLN A 216 3.94 -35.87 -13.72
CA GLN A 216 4.91 -34.96 -14.32
C GLN A 216 4.23 -33.66 -14.75
N LYS A 217 4.88 -32.52 -14.51
CA LYS A 217 4.37 -31.21 -14.96
C LYS A 217 4.24 -31.16 -16.48
N THR A 218 3.13 -30.60 -16.97
CA THR A 218 2.92 -30.29 -18.38
C THR A 218 2.11 -28.99 -18.51
N THR A 219 1.81 -28.57 -19.73
CA THR A 219 1.01 -27.37 -20.01
C THR A 219 -0.13 -27.70 -20.95
N LEU A 220 -1.21 -26.92 -20.93
CA LEU A 220 -2.27 -27.08 -21.93
C LEU A 220 -1.71 -26.91 -23.36
N SER A 221 -0.68 -26.06 -23.54
CA SER A 221 -0.01 -25.88 -24.83
C SER A 221 0.62 -27.18 -25.33
N ASN A 222 1.25 -27.97 -24.46
CA ASN A 222 1.82 -29.28 -24.82
C ASN A 222 0.73 -30.30 -25.18
N LEU A 223 -0.48 -30.12 -24.67
CA LEU A 223 -1.65 -30.91 -25.07
C LEU A 223 -2.26 -30.43 -26.41
N GLY A 224 -1.76 -29.34 -27.01
CA GLY A 224 -2.27 -28.78 -28.27
C GLY A 224 -3.27 -27.65 -28.09
N TYR A 225 -3.40 -27.09 -26.89
CA TYR A 225 -4.25 -25.94 -26.64
C TYR A 225 -3.72 -24.68 -27.33
N THR A 226 -4.61 -24.00 -28.06
CA THR A 226 -4.32 -22.72 -28.74
C THR A 226 -5.22 -21.64 -28.17
N ILE A 227 -4.67 -20.47 -27.89
CA ILE A 227 -5.47 -19.32 -27.51
C ILE A 227 -5.96 -18.62 -28.78
N HIS A 228 -7.26 -18.67 -29.02
CA HIS A 228 -7.87 -17.93 -30.11
C HIS A 228 -8.23 -16.51 -29.66
N MET A 229 -7.77 -15.51 -30.42
CA MET A 229 -8.00 -14.11 -30.12
C MET A 229 -9.30 -13.62 -30.75
N GLY A 230 -10.06 -12.83 -30.00
CA GLY A 230 -11.41 -12.43 -30.39
C GLY A 230 -12.42 -13.56 -30.22
N HIS A 231 -13.66 -13.33 -30.63
CA HIS A 231 -14.75 -14.31 -30.57
C HIS A 231 -14.92 -15.01 -29.20
N HIS A 232 -14.63 -14.29 -28.11
CA HIS A 232 -14.65 -14.82 -26.74
C HIS A 232 -13.78 -16.08 -26.52
N GLY A 233 -12.69 -16.23 -27.28
CA GLY A 233 -11.80 -17.38 -27.19
C GLY A 233 -12.09 -18.51 -28.17
N ALA A 234 -13.14 -18.40 -28.99
CA ALA A 234 -13.45 -19.38 -30.02
C ALA A 234 -12.56 -19.21 -31.27
N SER A 235 -12.40 -20.30 -32.04
CA SER A 235 -11.75 -20.26 -33.35
C SER A 235 -12.37 -19.20 -34.26
N CYS A 236 -11.52 -18.47 -35.00
CA CYS A 236 -12.00 -17.47 -35.94
C CYS A 236 -12.84 -18.15 -37.05
N PRO A 237 -14.08 -17.69 -37.33
CA PRO A 237 -14.96 -18.31 -38.32
C PRO A 237 -14.51 -18.02 -39.77
N ALA A 238 -13.60 -17.08 -39.98
CA ALA A 238 -13.09 -16.76 -41.30
C ALA A 238 -12.15 -17.88 -41.80
N ILE A 239 -12.59 -18.56 -42.86
CA ILE A 239 -11.84 -19.66 -43.49
C ILE A 239 -10.59 -19.09 -44.20
N PRO A 240 -9.40 -19.71 -44.05
CA PRO A 240 -8.21 -19.33 -44.82
C PRO A 240 -8.49 -19.36 -46.33
N GLY A 241 -8.31 -18.25 -47.02
CA GLY A 241 -8.38 -18.15 -48.50
C GLY A 241 -9.55 -17.36 -49.09
N HIS A 242 -10.65 -17.13 -48.35
CA HIS A 242 -11.87 -16.56 -48.95
C HIS A 242 -11.90 -15.02 -49.07
N HIS A 243 -10.98 -14.30 -48.41
CA HIS A 243 -10.98 -12.82 -48.35
C HIS A 243 -9.58 -12.18 -48.44
N PHE A 244 -8.53 -12.91 -48.82
CA PHE A 244 -7.15 -12.41 -48.81
C PHE A 244 -6.70 -12.00 -50.22
N SER A 245 -6.33 -10.72 -50.39
CA SER A 245 -5.69 -10.14 -51.59
C SER A 245 -4.25 -9.74 -51.27
N ASP A 246 -3.46 -9.29 -52.27
CA ASP A 246 -2.09 -8.77 -52.06
C ASP A 246 -2.02 -7.64 -50.99
N THR A 247 -3.11 -6.91 -50.80
CA THR A 247 -3.25 -5.84 -49.80
C THR A 247 -3.76 -6.31 -48.44
N PHE A 248 -4.36 -7.51 -48.34
CA PHE A 248 -4.91 -8.05 -47.08
C PHE A 248 -4.20 -9.33 -46.65
N LYS A 249 -3.15 -9.17 -45.82
CA LYS A 249 -2.35 -10.30 -45.29
C LYS A 249 -2.95 -10.88 -44.02
N ARG A 250 -3.02 -12.21 -43.92
CA ARG A 250 -3.42 -12.93 -42.71
C ARG A 250 -2.41 -12.71 -41.57
N TYR A 251 -2.88 -12.54 -40.34
CA TYR A 251 -2.05 -12.72 -39.17
C TYR A 251 -1.76 -14.20 -38.99
N LYS A 252 -0.48 -14.56 -39.05
CA LYS A 252 -0.01 -15.92 -38.80
C LYS A 252 -0.20 -16.26 -37.32
N ASP A 253 -0.54 -17.51 -37.07
CA ASP A 253 -0.46 -18.07 -35.73
C ASP A 253 1.00 -18.06 -35.28
N GLU A 254 1.23 -17.76 -34.00
CA GLU A 254 2.57 -17.55 -33.47
C GLU A 254 2.63 -17.82 -31.98
N ASP A 255 3.81 -18.20 -31.51
CA ASP A 255 4.04 -18.38 -30.08
C ASP A 255 4.15 -17.04 -29.36
N MET A 256 3.51 -16.96 -28.20
CA MET A 256 3.50 -15.80 -27.34
C MET A 256 3.79 -16.20 -25.90
N VAL A 257 4.62 -15.39 -25.23
CA VAL A 257 4.84 -15.52 -23.78
C VAL A 257 3.73 -14.79 -23.05
N LEU A 258 2.97 -15.49 -22.23
CA LEU A 258 1.90 -14.94 -21.41
C LEU A 258 2.27 -15.06 -19.95
N VAL A 259 2.26 -13.94 -19.22
CA VAL A 259 2.58 -13.93 -17.80
C VAL A 259 1.29 -13.75 -17.02
N ASP A 260 1.02 -14.69 -16.12
CA ASP A 260 -0.13 -14.70 -15.22
C ASP A 260 0.33 -14.77 -13.76
N LYS A 261 -0.57 -14.50 -12.81
CA LYS A 261 -0.30 -14.70 -11.38
C LYS A 261 0.12 -16.14 -11.03
N SER A 262 -0.25 -17.13 -11.86
CA SER A 262 0.13 -18.53 -11.68
C SER A 262 1.54 -18.87 -12.18
N GLY A 263 2.12 -18.04 -13.06
CA GLY A 263 3.44 -18.28 -13.66
C GLY A 263 3.64 -17.66 -15.05
N ILE A 264 4.72 -18.05 -15.72
CA ILE A 264 5.11 -17.63 -17.06
C ILE A 264 4.83 -18.77 -18.03
N TRP A 265 4.02 -18.51 -19.05
CA TRP A 265 3.51 -19.51 -19.97
C TRP A 265 3.92 -19.17 -21.40
N THR A 266 4.10 -20.20 -22.24
CA THR A 266 4.23 -20.02 -23.69
C THR A 266 3.08 -20.77 -24.35
N TYR A 267 2.30 -20.05 -25.14
CA TYR A 267 1.14 -20.59 -25.85
C TYR A 267 1.22 -20.24 -27.33
N ASN A 268 0.71 -21.13 -28.17
CA ASN A 268 0.37 -20.77 -29.53
C ASN A 268 -0.87 -19.86 -29.51
N VAL A 269 -0.80 -18.75 -30.23
CA VAL A 269 -1.88 -17.78 -30.36
C VAL A 269 -2.36 -17.74 -31.80
N SER A 270 -3.66 -17.94 -31.99
CA SER A 270 -4.32 -17.76 -33.28
C SER A 270 -5.12 -16.47 -33.29
N TRP A 271 -4.86 -15.62 -34.28
CA TRP A 271 -5.45 -14.28 -34.36
C TRP A 271 -6.78 -14.25 -35.09
N CYS A 272 -7.68 -13.35 -34.69
CA CYS A 272 -8.86 -13.04 -35.49
C CYS A 272 -8.42 -12.48 -36.85
N ASN A 273 -8.98 -13.08 -37.91
CA ASN A 273 -8.70 -12.73 -39.29
C ASN A 273 -9.97 -12.33 -40.07
N CYS A 274 -11.07 -12.02 -39.38
CA CYS A 274 -12.28 -11.47 -39.99
C CYS A 274 -11.98 -10.16 -40.75
N LEU A 275 -12.85 -9.84 -41.72
CA LEU A 275 -12.70 -8.65 -42.57
C LEU A 275 -12.56 -7.35 -41.74
N THR A 276 -13.30 -7.24 -40.66
CA THR A 276 -13.30 -6.10 -39.73
C THR A 276 -12.45 -6.34 -38.48
N ARG A 277 -11.41 -7.20 -38.56
CA ARG A 277 -10.58 -7.55 -37.40
C ARG A 277 -9.93 -6.30 -36.76
N PRO A 278 -9.92 -6.19 -35.43
CA PRO A 278 -9.11 -5.21 -34.73
C PRO A 278 -7.60 -5.47 -34.89
N ALA A 279 -6.77 -4.49 -34.54
CA ALA A 279 -5.32 -4.72 -34.49
C ALA A 279 -4.97 -5.72 -33.37
N LYS A 280 -3.81 -6.38 -33.46
CA LYS A 280 -3.36 -7.38 -32.47
C LYS A 280 -3.43 -6.88 -31.02
N ARG A 281 -3.04 -5.63 -30.77
CA ARG A 281 -3.09 -5.03 -29.43
C ARG A 281 -4.52 -4.92 -28.88
N ASP A 282 -5.48 -4.59 -29.75
CA ASP A 282 -6.88 -4.37 -29.36
C ASP A 282 -7.49 -5.74 -29.04
N GLN A 283 -7.23 -6.76 -29.88
CA GLN A 283 -7.64 -8.14 -29.62
C GLN A 283 -7.09 -8.69 -28.29
N LEU A 284 -5.85 -8.33 -27.91
CA LEU A 284 -5.29 -8.71 -26.61
C LEU A 284 -6.03 -8.03 -25.45
N LEU A 285 -6.26 -6.71 -25.55
CA LEU A 285 -6.95 -5.94 -24.52
C LEU A 285 -8.40 -6.43 -24.33
N ASP A 286 -9.11 -6.71 -25.43
CA ASP A 286 -10.46 -7.28 -25.42
C ASP A 286 -10.51 -8.66 -24.73
N MET A 287 -9.41 -9.42 -24.81
CA MET A 287 -9.24 -10.72 -24.15
C MET A 287 -8.72 -10.63 -22.71
N GLY A 288 -8.57 -9.42 -22.15
CA GLY A 288 -8.04 -9.23 -20.79
C GLY A 288 -6.53 -9.46 -20.66
N LEU A 289 -5.79 -9.19 -21.73
CA LEU A 289 -4.33 -9.30 -21.80
C LEU A 289 -3.71 -7.93 -22.12
N TYR A 290 -2.85 -7.44 -21.23
CA TYR A 290 -2.09 -6.20 -21.42
C TYR A 290 -0.82 -6.48 -22.23
N PRO A 291 -0.66 -5.91 -23.44
CA PRO A 291 0.51 -6.19 -24.27
C PRO A 291 1.78 -5.52 -23.72
N ALA A 292 2.91 -6.23 -23.76
CA ALA A 292 4.21 -5.64 -23.43
C ALA A 292 4.64 -4.55 -24.44
N THR A 293 4.22 -4.69 -25.70
CA THR A 293 4.44 -3.71 -26.77
C THR A 293 3.20 -3.62 -27.68
N PHE A 294 2.89 -2.43 -28.17
CA PHE A 294 1.64 -2.20 -28.91
C PHE A 294 1.72 -2.48 -30.41
N LYS A 295 2.91 -2.43 -31.02
CA LYS A 295 3.07 -2.56 -32.48
C LYS A 295 3.12 -4.02 -32.95
N SER A 296 3.85 -4.87 -32.22
CA SER A 296 4.04 -6.28 -32.55
C SER A 296 4.24 -7.08 -31.26
N PRO A 297 3.16 -7.32 -30.49
CA PRO A 297 3.25 -7.99 -29.20
C PRO A 297 3.77 -9.42 -29.35
N LYS A 298 4.79 -9.76 -28.58
CA LYS A 298 5.31 -11.14 -28.37
C LYS A 298 5.22 -11.58 -26.91
N THR A 299 4.78 -10.67 -26.04
CA THR A 299 4.55 -10.92 -24.63
C THR A 299 3.32 -10.13 -24.21
N ALA A 300 2.47 -10.74 -23.39
CA ALA A 300 1.35 -10.07 -22.75
C ALA A 300 1.20 -10.54 -21.30
N PHE A 301 0.59 -9.68 -20.49
CA PHE A 301 0.36 -9.89 -19.06
C PHE A 301 -1.14 -10.00 -18.83
N THR A 302 -1.60 -10.93 -18.01
CA THR A 302 -3.03 -10.93 -17.63
C THR A 302 -3.36 -9.66 -16.84
N LEU A 303 -4.54 -9.07 -17.04
CA LEU A 303 -4.94 -7.90 -16.23
C LEU A 303 -4.96 -8.22 -14.74
N GLN A 304 -5.26 -9.49 -14.38
CA GLN A 304 -5.17 -9.96 -13.00
C GLN A 304 -3.73 -9.89 -12.46
N LEU A 305 -2.73 -10.31 -13.23
CA LEU A 305 -1.34 -10.16 -12.82
C LEU A 305 -0.96 -8.69 -12.59
N MET A 306 -1.41 -7.80 -13.46
CA MET A 306 -1.14 -6.36 -13.35
C MET A 306 -1.71 -5.78 -12.06
N ASP A 307 -2.95 -6.15 -11.69
CA ASP A 307 -3.55 -5.76 -10.41
C ASP A 307 -2.85 -6.42 -9.21
N TYR A 308 -2.47 -7.71 -9.30
CA TYR A 308 -1.70 -8.38 -8.24
C TYR A 308 -0.36 -7.69 -7.98
N PHE A 309 0.34 -7.30 -9.05
CA PHE A 309 1.62 -6.61 -8.92
C PHE A 309 1.45 -5.21 -8.31
N TYR A 310 0.39 -4.50 -8.71
CA TYR A 310 0.04 -3.20 -8.13
C TYR A 310 -0.24 -3.29 -6.62
N PHE A 311 -1.08 -4.23 -6.18
CA PHE A 311 -1.39 -4.38 -4.75
C PHE A 311 -0.23 -4.94 -3.94
N ASP A 312 0.64 -5.80 -4.50
CA ASP A 312 1.87 -6.24 -3.83
C ASP A 312 2.85 -5.08 -3.57
N LEU A 313 2.85 -4.05 -4.42
CA LEU A 313 3.60 -2.82 -4.15
C LEU A 313 2.95 -2.02 -3.00
N LEU A 314 1.63 -1.85 -3.01
CA LEU A 314 0.94 -0.97 -2.07
C LEU A 314 0.76 -1.55 -0.67
N GLU A 315 0.38 -2.83 -0.57
CA GLU A 315 0.12 -3.52 0.70
C GLU A 315 1.37 -4.21 1.23
N CYS A 316 2.03 -4.98 0.36
CA CYS A 316 3.15 -5.84 0.77
C CYS A 316 4.50 -5.13 0.66
N GLN A 317 4.55 -3.96 0.01
CA GLN A 317 5.79 -3.21 -0.25
C GLN A 317 6.87 -4.11 -0.85
N THR A 318 6.45 -5.02 -1.75
CA THR A 318 7.32 -6.03 -2.34
C THR A 318 8.15 -5.42 -3.46
N PRO A 319 9.50 -5.48 -3.40
CA PRO A 319 10.34 -5.06 -4.51
C PRO A 319 10.03 -5.86 -5.78
N ALA A 320 10.04 -5.20 -6.94
CA ALA A 320 9.70 -5.84 -8.21
C ALA A 320 10.52 -7.11 -8.52
N ALA A 321 11.81 -7.10 -8.18
CA ALA A 321 12.67 -8.27 -8.35
C ALA A 321 12.22 -9.48 -7.52
N ASN A 322 11.71 -9.24 -6.30
CA ASN A 322 11.20 -10.29 -5.42
C ASN A 322 9.87 -10.84 -5.95
N PHE A 323 8.99 -9.96 -6.43
CA PHE A 323 7.75 -10.37 -7.09
C PHE A 323 8.03 -11.24 -8.32
N TYR A 324 8.97 -10.84 -9.18
CA TYR A 324 9.33 -11.61 -10.36
C TYR A 324 10.02 -12.93 -10.02
N SER A 325 10.87 -12.95 -8.99
CA SER A 325 11.46 -14.19 -8.45
C SER A 325 10.38 -15.15 -7.92
N LYS A 326 9.34 -14.64 -7.26
CA LYS A 326 8.15 -15.42 -6.86
C LYS A 326 7.45 -16.02 -8.10
N LEU A 327 7.20 -15.24 -9.14
CA LEU A 327 6.58 -15.75 -10.39
C LEU A 327 7.41 -16.87 -11.03
N ARG A 328 8.73 -16.72 -11.06
CA ARG A 328 9.67 -17.74 -11.56
C ARG A 328 9.53 -19.05 -10.79
N ARG A 329 9.54 -19.00 -9.45
CA ARG A 329 9.38 -20.18 -8.59
C ARG A 329 7.99 -20.80 -8.68
N LEU A 330 6.95 -19.98 -8.87
CA LEU A 330 5.59 -20.47 -9.10
C LEU A 330 5.47 -21.22 -10.44
N THR A 331 6.25 -20.81 -11.45
CA THR A 331 6.33 -21.49 -12.75
C THR A 331 7.13 -22.78 -12.61
N ASP A 332 8.37 -22.67 -12.14
CA ASP A 332 9.23 -23.79 -11.82
C ASP A 332 10.10 -23.50 -10.59
N ASN A 333 9.92 -24.29 -9.52
CA ASN A 333 10.70 -24.15 -8.30
C ASN A 333 12.00 -24.96 -8.33
N VAL A 334 12.14 -25.93 -9.25
CA VAL A 334 13.37 -26.72 -9.45
C VAL A 334 14.35 -25.92 -10.30
N GLU A 335 13.88 -25.38 -11.42
CA GLU A 335 14.67 -24.52 -12.31
C GLU A 335 14.03 -23.13 -12.53
N PRO A 336 14.08 -22.22 -11.54
CA PRO A 336 13.40 -20.92 -11.64
C PRO A 336 13.89 -20.00 -12.78
N LYS A 337 15.02 -20.33 -13.41
CA LYS A 337 15.58 -19.56 -14.53
C LYS A 337 15.24 -20.14 -15.90
N ALA A 338 14.64 -21.34 -15.97
CA ALA A 338 14.26 -21.97 -17.23
C ALA A 338 13.17 -21.18 -17.99
N PRO A 339 12.13 -20.60 -17.34
CA PRO A 339 11.14 -19.80 -18.05
C PRO A 339 11.72 -18.51 -18.66
N PRO A 340 11.17 -18.02 -19.80
CA PRO A 340 11.64 -16.78 -20.42
C PRO A 340 11.66 -15.57 -19.48
N ASP A 341 12.75 -14.81 -19.47
CA ASP A 341 12.86 -13.58 -18.67
C ASP A 341 12.11 -12.41 -19.32
N ARG A 342 11.03 -11.97 -18.68
CA ARG A 342 10.19 -10.84 -19.05
C ARG A 342 10.11 -9.78 -17.95
N TYR A 343 11.11 -9.75 -17.06
CA TYR A 343 11.17 -8.76 -15.97
C TYR A 343 11.14 -7.33 -16.50
N ARG A 344 11.93 -7.01 -17.54
CA ARG A 344 12.02 -5.65 -18.10
C ARG A 344 10.69 -5.20 -18.71
N GLU A 345 10.04 -6.10 -19.43
CA GLU A 345 8.73 -5.89 -20.04
C GLU A 345 7.66 -5.66 -18.96
N LEU A 346 7.68 -6.45 -17.88
CA LEU A 346 6.78 -6.25 -16.75
C LEU A 346 6.97 -4.87 -16.12
N MET A 347 8.22 -4.43 -15.92
CA MET A 347 8.49 -3.11 -15.35
C MET A 347 7.92 -1.97 -16.21
N VAL A 348 8.02 -2.07 -17.54
CA VAL A 348 7.46 -1.06 -18.45
C VAL A 348 5.93 -1.10 -18.42
N ALA A 349 5.35 -2.29 -18.51
CA ALA A 349 3.90 -2.47 -18.48
C ALA A 349 3.30 -1.98 -17.14
N ALA A 350 3.98 -2.22 -16.02
CA ALA A 350 3.53 -1.81 -14.69
C ALA A 350 3.47 -0.29 -14.56
N ARG A 351 4.49 0.43 -15.04
CA ARG A 351 4.47 1.92 -15.07
C ARG A 351 3.26 2.45 -15.82
N GLN A 352 2.99 1.91 -17.01
CA GLN A 352 1.83 2.28 -17.81
C GLN A 352 0.52 1.93 -17.10
N TRP A 353 0.45 0.75 -16.47
CA TRP A 353 -0.73 0.31 -15.72
C TRP A 353 -1.05 1.26 -14.57
N TYR A 354 -0.05 1.71 -13.80
CA TYR A 354 -0.25 2.59 -12.66
C TYR A 354 -0.82 3.95 -13.11
N ASP A 355 -0.31 4.50 -14.21
CA ASP A 355 -0.79 5.73 -14.82
C ASP A 355 -2.22 5.58 -15.38
N ILE A 356 -2.48 4.50 -16.12
CA ILE A 356 -3.82 4.23 -16.70
C ILE A 356 -4.86 4.04 -15.59
N LYS A 357 -4.55 3.27 -14.53
CA LYS A 357 -5.46 3.08 -13.39
C LYS A 357 -5.75 4.39 -12.69
N ALA A 358 -4.73 5.24 -12.49
CA ALA A 358 -4.92 6.57 -11.94
C ALA A 358 -5.88 7.42 -12.77
N LYS A 359 -5.71 7.44 -14.10
CA LYS A 359 -6.58 8.18 -15.04
C LYS A 359 -8.01 7.63 -15.08
N ILE A 360 -8.18 6.31 -15.06
CA ILE A 360 -9.50 5.67 -14.99
C ILE A 360 -10.22 6.07 -13.69
N TRP A 361 -9.55 5.96 -12.55
CA TRP A 361 -10.15 6.29 -11.25
C TRP A 361 -10.46 7.77 -11.09
N ALA A 362 -9.67 8.64 -11.70
CA ALA A 362 -9.92 10.08 -11.73
C ALA A 362 -11.02 10.48 -12.73
N GLY A 363 -11.58 9.55 -13.51
CA GLY A 363 -12.66 9.86 -14.47
C GLY A 363 -12.19 10.50 -15.78
N VAL A 364 -10.88 10.55 -16.04
CA VAL A 364 -10.28 11.28 -17.19
C VAL A 364 -10.84 10.83 -18.54
N GLY A 365 -11.22 9.57 -18.69
CA GLY A 365 -11.82 9.07 -19.93
C GLY A 365 -13.25 9.55 -20.20
N HIS A 366 -13.90 10.16 -19.21
CA HIS A 366 -15.28 10.65 -19.27
C HIS A 366 -15.39 12.16 -19.16
N ASP A 367 -14.39 12.81 -18.57
CA ASP A 367 -14.37 14.25 -18.40
C ASP A 367 -13.98 14.97 -19.71
N PRO A 368 -14.55 16.17 -19.97
CA PRO A 368 -14.02 17.02 -21.02
C PRO A 368 -12.56 17.39 -20.71
N PRO A 369 -11.74 17.72 -21.73
CA PRO A 369 -10.40 18.26 -21.50
C PRO A 369 -10.45 19.45 -20.53
N SER A 370 -9.60 19.44 -19.51
CA SER A 370 -9.45 20.53 -18.52
C SER A 370 -8.08 21.15 -18.68
N ASP A 371 -8.02 22.48 -18.60
CA ASP A 371 -6.76 23.24 -18.64
C ASP A 371 -5.99 23.14 -17.31
N ASP A 372 -6.68 22.97 -16.18
CA ASP A 372 -6.05 22.69 -14.89
C ASP A 372 -6.17 21.21 -14.55
N THR A 373 -5.04 20.51 -14.58
CA THR A 373 -4.92 19.09 -14.24
C THR A 373 -4.10 18.84 -12.98
N ARG A 374 -3.67 19.91 -12.28
CA ARG A 374 -2.78 19.80 -11.13
C ARG A 374 -3.44 19.01 -10.01
N GLY A 375 -2.78 17.94 -9.60
CA GLY A 375 -3.25 17.06 -8.54
C GLY A 375 -4.52 16.26 -8.83
N ARG A 376 -5.05 16.31 -10.06
CA ARG A 376 -6.35 15.69 -10.38
C ARG A 376 -6.38 14.17 -10.23
N LEU A 377 -5.22 13.50 -10.32
CA LEU A 377 -5.11 12.05 -10.20
C LEU A 377 -5.05 11.58 -8.75
N THR A 378 -5.19 12.48 -7.76
CA THR A 378 -5.18 12.13 -6.34
C THR A 378 -6.41 12.70 -5.66
N LEU A 379 -7.19 11.83 -5.02
CA LEU A 379 -8.34 12.26 -4.22
C LEU A 379 -7.88 13.06 -3.02
N PHE A 380 -8.53 14.20 -2.78
CA PHE A 380 -8.27 15.01 -1.60
C PHE A 380 -9.19 14.63 -0.42
N CYS A 381 -8.92 15.23 0.74
CA CYS A 381 -9.58 14.99 2.00
C CYS A 381 -11.06 15.40 1.97
N ALA A 382 -11.96 14.43 1.77
CA ALA A 382 -13.40 14.69 1.64
C ALA A 382 -14.05 15.49 2.79
N PRO A 383 -13.68 15.33 4.08
CA PRO A 383 -14.26 16.14 5.15
C PRO A 383 -13.67 17.55 5.28
N CYS A 384 -12.58 17.86 4.58
CA CYS A 384 -12.07 19.23 4.61
C CYS A 384 -12.96 20.16 3.79
N PRO A 385 -13.12 21.43 4.18
CA PRO A 385 -13.90 22.41 3.44
C PRO A 385 -13.27 22.61 2.06
N GLN A 386 -14.10 22.50 1.03
CA GLN A 386 -13.74 22.67 -0.37
C GLN A 386 -14.87 23.46 -1.05
N PRO A 387 -14.72 24.78 -1.19
CA PRO A 387 -15.71 25.64 -1.83
C PRO A 387 -16.07 25.13 -3.22
N GLY A 388 -17.37 25.11 -3.55
CA GLY A 388 -17.88 24.60 -4.83
C GLY A 388 -17.92 23.06 -4.94
N ILE A 389 -17.37 22.31 -3.98
CA ILE A 389 -17.33 20.85 -4.01
C ILE A 389 -18.22 20.27 -2.91
N ASN A 390 -17.94 20.59 -1.64
CA ASN A 390 -18.64 19.98 -0.49
C ASN A 390 -19.21 21.00 0.52
N LEU A 391 -19.12 22.29 0.21
CA LEU A 391 -19.75 23.35 0.99
C LEU A 391 -21.05 23.79 0.32
N PRO A 392 -22.13 24.05 1.08
CA PRO A 392 -23.38 24.57 0.52
C PRO A 392 -23.17 25.96 -0.09
N PRO A 393 -23.87 26.36 -1.16
CA PRO A 393 -23.60 27.64 -1.86
C PRO A 393 -23.59 28.88 -0.96
N ASN A 394 -24.42 28.91 0.08
CA ASN A 394 -24.55 30.01 1.05
C ASN A 394 -23.67 29.82 2.30
N TRP A 395 -22.65 28.96 2.28
CA TRP A 395 -21.83 28.64 3.46
C TRP A 395 -21.19 29.87 4.12
N ARG A 396 -20.91 30.93 3.35
CA ARG A 396 -20.33 32.19 3.83
C ARG A 396 -21.29 33.01 4.71
N GLU A 397 -22.59 32.80 4.55
CA GLU A 397 -23.65 33.55 5.25
C GLU A 397 -24.14 32.81 6.50
N LEU A 398 -23.72 31.54 6.68
CA LEU A 398 -24.12 30.75 7.83
C LEU A 398 -23.51 31.34 9.12
N PRO A 399 -24.25 31.34 10.25
CA PRO A 399 -23.80 31.90 11.53
C PRO A 399 -22.82 30.93 12.23
N SER A 400 -21.76 30.55 11.53
CA SER A 400 -20.74 29.62 12.00
C SER A 400 -19.42 30.33 12.24
N PRO A 401 -18.64 29.94 13.27
CA PRO A 401 -17.31 30.49 13.47
C PRO A 401 -16.41 30.22 12.25
N LYS A 402 -15.67 31.22 11.77
CA LYS A 402 -14.86 31.11 10.54
C LYS A 402 -13.87 29.93 10.57
N TYR A 403 -13.39 29.56 11.75
CA TYR A 403 -12.42 28.47 11.92
C TYR A 403 -12.97 27.09 11.51
N ILE A 404 -14.29 26.88 11.42
CA ILE A 404 -14.82 25.59 10.95
C ILE A 404 -14.45 25.33 9.48
N TYR A 405 -14.29 26.42 8.72
CA TYR A 405 -13.87 26.42 7.32
C TYR A 405 -12.35 26.54 7.15
N ARG A 406 -11.58 26.50 8.24
CA ARG A 406 -10.13 26.65 8.20
C ARG A 406 -9.46 25.51 7.45
N ARG A 407 -8.60 25.84 6.49
CA ARG A 407 -7.63 24.90 5.89
C ARG A 407 -6.52 24.63 6.90
N GLN A 408 -6.32 23.38 7.32
CA GLN A 408 -5.22 23.03 8.25
C GLN A 408 -4.26 22.06 7.56
N VAL A 409 -3.00 22.48 7.41
CA VAL A 409 -1.94 21.72 6.74
C VAL A 409 -0.79 21.42 7.71
N ASN A 410 -0.21 20.25 7.59
CA ASN A 410 0.97 19.81 8.34
C ASN A 410 2.08 19.47 7.35
N PRO A 411 3.00 20.42 7.07
CA PRO A 411 4.18 20.18 6.26
C PRO A 411 5.31 19.51 7.04
N ASP A 412 6.10 18.69 6.35
CA ASP A 412 7.34 18.08 6.87
C ASP A 412 8.25 17.59 5.72
N GLY A 413 9.54 17.40 6.05
CA GLY A 413 10.57 16.85 5.18
C GLY A 413 10.97 15.40 5.53
N ASN A 414 10.90 14.51 4.55
CA ASN A 414 11.33 13.12 4.65
C ASN A 414 12.69 12.87 3.98
N PHE A 415 13.74 12.76 4.79
CA PHE A 415 15.10 12.41 4.36
C PHE A 415 15.32 10.91 4.09
N GLY A 416 14.36 10.06 4.47
CA GLY A 416 14.34 8.63 4.14
C GLY A 416 13.97 8.34 2.68
N ALA A 417 13.73 9.39 1.88
CA ALA A 417 13.31 9.31 0.48
C ALA A 417 14.32 9.88 -0.54
N PRO A 418 15.61 9.52 -0.51
CA PRO A 418 16.56 9.98 -1.51
C PRO A 418 16.34 9.31 -2.86
N ASN A 419 16.79 9.96 -3.94
CA ASN A 419 16.85 9.39 -5.29
C ASN A 419 18.28 9.46 -5.82
N MET A 420 18.75 8.37 -6.44
CA MET A 420 20.04 8.32 -7.11
C MET A 420 19.98 8.99 -8.48
N LYS A 421 21.11 9.53 -8.94
CA LYS A 421 21.23 10.07 -10.29
C LYS A 421 20.98 8.99 -11.34
N THR A 422 20.10 9.29 -12.29
CA THR A 422 19.87 8.43 -13.45
C THR A 422 21.07 8.48 -14.39
N LYS A 423 21.44 7.32 -14.97
CA LYS A 423 22.55 7.21 -15.93
C LYS A 423 22.35 8.05 -17.21
N ASN A 424 21.10 8.16 -17.69
CA ASN A 424 20.73 8.84 -18.93
C ASN A 424 19.50 9.74 -18.72
N PRO A 425 19.63 10.89 -18.04
CA PRO A 425 18.49 11.74 -17.67
C PRO A 425 17.71 12.25 -18.90
N GLY A 426 18.39 12.53 -20.02
CA GLY A 426 17.75 12.99 -21.26
C GLY A 426 16.88 11.94 -21.97
N LYS A 427 16.83 10.69 -21.49
CA LYS A 427 15.96 9.62 -22.01
C LYS A 427 14.80 9.29 -21.09
N GLU A 428 14.63 10.01 -19.98
CA GLU A 428 13.51 9.79 -19.09
C GLU A 428 12.19 10.19 -19.74
N VAL A 429 11.16 9.38 -19.50
CA VAL A 429 9.79 9.62 -19.93
C VAL A 429 8.92 9.64 -18.70
N TYR A 430 8.22 10.76 -18.51
CA TYR A 430 7.24 10.98 -17.44
C TYR A 430 5.85 10.71 -18.02
N LEU A 431 5.10 9.81 -17.38
CA LEU A 431 3.74 9.45 -17.83
C LEU A 431 2.68 10.49 -17.41
N ASN A 432 2.98 11.23 -16.34
CA ASN A 432 2.27 12.42 -15.88
C ASN A 432 3.28 13.39 -15.25
N ASP A 433 2.92 14.67 -15.17
CA ASP A 433 3.75 15.73 -14.58
C ASP A 433 2.83 16.65 -13.77
N GLY A 434 2.96 16.63 -12.45
CA GLY A 434 2.14 17.45 -11.55
C GLY A 434 0.67 17.07 -11.40
N GLU A 435 0.18 16.07 -12.13
CA GLU A 435 -1.21 15.60 -12.00
C GLU A 435 -1.45 14.76 -10.73
N GLY A 436 -0.39 14.33 -10.04
CA GLY A 436 -0.43 13.50 -8.83
C GLY A 436 -0.23 14.27 -7.51
N THR A 437 0.48 13.67 -6.55
CA THR A 437 0.87 14.36 -5.31
C THR A 437 2.11 15.23 -5.50
N PHE A 438 3.03 14.86 -6.39
CA PHE A 438 4.16 15.71 -6.75
C PHE A 438 3.73 16.93 -7.57
N VAL A 439 4.45 18.03 -7.41
CA VAL A 439 4.30 19.26 -8.19
C VAL A 439 4.81 19.11 -9.62
N GLU A 440 4.43 20.03 -10.52
CA GLU A 440 4.97 20.10 -11.87
C GLU A 440 6.47 20.42 -11.86
N ARG A 441 7.25 19.68 -12.66
CA ARG A 441 8.73 19.78 -12.62
C ARG A 441 9.27 21.08 -13.18
N VAL A 442 8.73 21.54 -14.31
CA VAL A 442 9.27 22.73 -15.01
C VAL A 442 9.05 24.00 -14.17
N PRO A 443 7.83 24.30 -13.67
CA PRO A 443 7.61 25.44 -12.78
C PRO A 443 8.40 25.33 -11.48
N TYR A 444 8.48 24.15 -10.88
CA TYR A 444 9.25 23.96 -9.65
C TYR A 444 10.75 24.17 -9.87
N LYS A 445 11.31 23.66 -10.97
CA LYS A 445 12.71 23.92 -11.34
C LYS A 445 12.97 25.42 -11.53
N GLY A 446 12.08 26.12 -12.24
CA GLY A 446 12.16 27.58 -12.40
C GLY A 446 12.11 28.32 -11.06
N HIS A 447 11.24 27.88 -10.13
CA HIS A 447 11.19 28.40 -8.77
C HIS A 447 12.54 28.21 -8.05
N LEU A 448 13.13 27.01 -8.14
CA LEU A 448 14.39 26.70 -7.46
C LEU A 448 15.57 27.50 -8.00
N GLU A 449 15.61 27.78 -9.31
CA GLU A 449 16.65 28.55 -9.98
C GLU A 449 16.50 30.06 -9.73
N GLY A 450 15.26 30.57 -9.72
CA GLY A 450 14.96 31.98 -9.49
C GLY A 450 14.94 32.41 -8.02
N THR A 451 14.89 31.47 -7.08
CA THR A 451 14.79 31.77 -5.65
C THR A 451 16.11 31.53 -4.92
N ALA A 452 16.65 32.61 -4.32
CA ALA A 452 17.85 32.55 -3.50
C ALA A 452 17.63 31.71 -2.23
N ASP A 453 18.62 30.91 -1.85
CA ASP A 453 18.63 30.19 -0.58
C ASP A 453 19.11 31.12 0.55
N VAL A 454 18.17 31.61 1.36
CA VAL A 454 18.48 32.46 2.51
C VAL A 454 18.55 31.60 3.76
N LYS A 455 19.75 31.41 4.29
CA LYS A 455 19.96 30.74 5.59
C LYS A 455 19.74 31.72 6.72
N GLU A 456 18.56 31.68 7.31
CA GLU A 456 18.26 32.45 8.52
C GLU A 456 18.91 31.80 9.75
N LYS A 457 19.47 32.62 10.64
CA LYS A 457 20.05 32.13 11.90
C LYS A 457 18.92 31.59 12.78
N THR A 458 19.07 30.36 13.27
CA THR A 458 18.11 29.77 14.19
C THR A 458 18.05 30.58 15.48
N THR A 459 16.85 31.03 15.85
CA THR A 459 16.60 31.79 17.10
C THR A 459 16.09 30.89 18.23
N CYS A 460 15.92 29.59 17.95
CA CYS A 460 15.57 28.55 18.92
C CYS A 460 16.77 27.62 19.12
N SER A 461 17.10 27.33 20.38
CA SER A 461 18.39 26.81 20.83
C SER A 461 18.74 25.38 20.40
N ASN A 462 17.77 24.54 20.00
CA ASN A 462 17.99 23.09 19.85
C ASN A 462 17.78 22.49 18.45
N LEU A 463 17.51 23.27 17.40
CA LEU A 463 17.29 22.75 16.03
C LEU A 463 18.60 22.45 15.24
N LYS A 464 19.72 22.20 15.94
CA LYS A 464 21.04 21.98 15.31
C LYS A 464 21.19 20.63 14.58
N ALA A 465 20.25 19.69 14.75
CA ALA A 465 20.36 18.35 14.17
C ALA A 465 20.10 18.31 12.64
N VAL A 466 19.35 19.27 12.09
CA VAL A 466 18.95 19.27 10.66
C VAL A 466 20.10 19.66 9.72
N SER A 467 21.15 20.36 10.21
CA SER A 467 22.19 20.91 9.31
C SER A 467 23.21 19.89 8.81
N ASN A 468 23.40 18.74 9.49
CA ASN A 468 24.52 17.82 9.23
C ASN A 468 24.17 16.59 8.38
N ALA A 469 22.90 16.31 8.08
CA ALA A 469 22.50 15.17 7.23
C ALA A 469 22.87 15.35 5.74
N ASN A 470 23.32 16.54 5.34
CA ASN A 470 23.51 16.96 3.94
C ASN A 470 24.94 16.76 3.38
N ALA A 471 25.78 15.98 4.06
CA ALA A 471 27.22 15.96 3.77
C ALA A 471 27.60 15.18 2.50
N ASN A 472 26.86 14.14 2.11
CA ASN A 472 27.27 13.28 0.99
C ASN A 472 26.18 13.16 -0.09
N ARG A 473 26.45 13.78 -1.24
CA ARG A 473 25.48 14.11 -2.31
C ARG A 473 25.98 13.78 -3.71
N LYS A 474 27.17 13.18 -3.84
CA LYS A 474 27.83 12.99 -5.15
C LYS A 474 26.94 12.19 -6.11
N ASP A 475 26.22 11.20 -5.58
CA ASP A 475 25.47 10.21 -6.36
C ASP A 475 23.94 10.35 -6.25
N LEU A 476 23.44 11.42 -5.59
CA LEU A 476 22.01 11.67 -5.41
C LEU A 476 21.51 12.78 -6.33
N GLU A 477 20.37 12.54 -6.98
CA GLU A 477 19.58 13.56 -7.66
C GLU A 477 18.75 14.36 -6.65
N CYS A 478 18.22 13.66 -5.65
CA CYS A 478 17.37 14.20 -4.61
C CYS A 478 17.77 13.61 -3.25
N THR A 479 17.82 14.45 -2.21
CA THR A 479 18.23 14.05 -0.84
C THR A 479 17.06 13.64 0.06
N GLY A 480 15.82 13.85 -0.38
CA GLY A 480 14.61 13.63 0.40
C GLY A 480 13.42 14.37 -0.22
N VAL A 481 12.23 14.22 0.35
CA VAL A 481 11.02 14.89 -0.17
C VAL A 481 10.37 15.76 0.88
N GLY A 482 9.84 16.91 0.48
CA GLY A 482 8.90 17.68 1.27
C GLY A 482 7.49 17.33 0.89
N GLY A 483 6.56 17.34 1.85
CA GLY A 483 5.15 17.14 1.58
C GLY A 483 4.27 17.90 2.56
N CYS A 484 2.99 18.03 2.21
CA CYS A 484 1.96 18.55 3.10
C CYS A 484 0.81 17.56 3.18
N VAL A 485 0.25 17.41 4.38
CA VAL A 485 -0.96 16.62 4.59
C VAL A 485 -2.02 17.45 5.30
N CYS A 486 -3.28 17.03 5.18
CA CYS A 486 -4.35 17.54 6.02
C CYS A 486 -4.05 17.20 7.49
N ALA A 487 -3.83 18.21 8.32
CA ALA A 487 -3.50 18.00 9.72
C ALA A 487 -4.63 17.30 10.52
N ARG A 488 -5.89 17.41 10.06
CA ARG A 488 -7.04 16.79 10.73
C ARG A 488 -7.22 15.32 10.41
N HIS A 489 -6.91 14.90 9.19
CA HIS A 489 -7.31 13.57 8.69
C HIS A 489 -6.16 12.76 8.09
N GLY A 490 -5.00 13.37 7.87
CA GLY A 490 -3.81 12.70 7.36
C GLY A 490 -3.91 12.28 5.90
N CYS A 491 -4.69 12.98 5.09
CA CYS A 491 -4.66 12.83 3.63
C CYS A 491 -3.54 13.71 3.06
N VAL A 492 -2.72 13.16 2.18
CA VAL A 492 -1.74 13.93 1.41
C VAL A 492 -2.46 14.96 0.55
N ILE A 493 -1.97 16.19 0.53
CA ILE A 493 -2.54 17.25 -0.29
C ILE A 493 -2.02 17.04 -1.73
N PRO A 494 -2.90 16.95 -2.74
CA PRO A 494 -2.45 16.79 -4.12
C PRO A 494 -1.62 17.99 -4.58
N HIS A 495 -0.71 17.74 -5.53
CA HIS A 495 0.18 18.76 -6.08
C HIS A 495 0.96 19.53 -5.01
N SER A 496 1.43 18.87 -3.94
CA SER A 496 2.14 19.54 -2.85
C SER A 496 3.37 18.77 -2.35
N MET A 497 3.82 17.73 -3.05
CA MET A 497 5.09 17.06 -2.77
C MET A 497 6.20 17.60 -3.65
N VAL A 498 7.38 17.79 -3.07
CA VAL A 498 8.54 18.39 -3.73
C VAL A 498 9.80 17.58 -3.45
N ASP A 499 10.70 17.49 -4.43
CA ASP A 499 12.03 16.92 -4.22
C ASP A 499 12.99 17.95 -3.60
N PHE A 500 13.85 17.50 -2.68
CA PHE A 500 14.92 18.28 -2.10
C PHE A 500 16.23 18.13 -2.88
N GLN A 501 16.74 19.23 -3.43
CA GLN A 501 18.01 19.22 -4.18
C GLN A 501 19.21 19.19 -3.23
N LYS A 502 19.06 19.73 -2.01
CA LYS A 502 20.14 19.80 -1.02
C LYS A 502 19.57 19.95 0.39
N GLY A 503 19.05 18.86 0.92
CA GLY A 503 18.28 18.86 2.15
C GLY A 503 17.05 19.75 2.05
N GLU A 504 16.39 19.95 3.18
CA GLU A 504 15.25 20.84 3.28
C GLU A 504 15.72 22.30 3.28
N GLN A 505 15.45 23.02 2.19
CA GLN A 505 15.65 24.47 2.10
C GLN A 505 14.30 25.18 2.21
N GLN A 506 14.32 26.43 2.69
CA GLN A 506 13.09 27.23 2.82
C GLN A 506 12.32 27.33 1.49
N LYS A 507 13.02 27.50 0.37
CA LYS A 507 12.40 27.54 -0.96
C LYS A 507 11.64 26.25 -1.33
N ASN A 508 12.14 25.08 -0.92
CA ASN A 508 11.43 23.82 -1.14
C ASN A 508 10.10 23.83 -0.39
N MET A 509 10.14 24.18 0.90
CA MET A 509 8.97 24.15 1.77
C MET A 509 8.00 25.28 1.50
N ASP A 510 8.47 26.47 1.09
CA ASP A 510 7.62 27.57 0.66
C ASP A 510 6.77 27.14 -0.55
N TYR A 511 7.38 26.48 -1.54
CA TYR A 511 6.67 26.01 -2.74
C TYR A 511 5.66 24.90 -2.39
N CYS A 512 6.09 23.93 -1.58
CA CYS A 512 5.27 22.84 -1.03
C CYS A 512 4.02 23.37 -0.30
N ILE A 513 4.23 24.28 0.67
CA ILE A 513 3.17 24.86 1.50
C ILE A 513 2.26 25.78 0.66
N SER A 514 2.82 26.57 -0.27
CA SER A 514 2.01 27.46 -1.10
C SER A 514 1.03 26.67 -1.97
N ASN A 515 1.49 25.60 -2.63
CA ASN A 515 0.60 24.74 -3.41
C ASN A 515 -0.44 24.03 -2.52
N ALA A 516 -0.03 23.55 -1.34
CA ALA A 516 -0.94 22.93 -0.39
C ALA A 516 -2.05 23.87 0.10
N LEU A 517 -1.72 25.14 0.33
CA LEU A 517 -2.65 26.18 0.73
C LEU A 517 -3.57 26.62 -0.41
N SER A 518 -3.12 26.53 -1.66
CA SER A 518 -3.91 26.86 -2.84
C SER A 518 -4.90 25.76 -3.24
N PHE A 519 -4.57 24.50 -2.99
CA PHE A 519 -5.40 23.37 -3.41
C PHE A 519 -6.83 23.43 -2.81
N ASN A 520 -7.84 23.60 -3.66
CA ASN A 520 -9.27 23.69 -3.33
C ASN A 520 -9.58 24.58 -2.11
N SER A 521 -8.90 25.72 -2.01
CA SER A 521 -9.00 26.61 -0.84
C SER A 521 -9.40 28.05 -1.19
N GLU A 522 -9.66 28.33 -2.47
CA GLU A 522 -10.06 29.66 -2.94
C GLU A 522 -11.32 30.14 -2.19
N GLY A 523 -11.21 31.33 -1.60
CA GLY A 523 -12.30 31.93 -0.85
C GLY A 523 -12.52 31.43 0.58
N LEU A 524 -11.74 30.47 1.09
CA LEU A 524 -11.77 30.11 2.51
C LEU A 524 -11.25 31.26 3.40
N PRO A 525 -11.81 31.50 4.59
CA PRO A 525 -11.46 32.67 5.40
C PRO A 525 -10.14 32.51 6.16
N GLU A 526 -9.79 31.29 6.55
CA GLU A 526 -8.63 31.04 7.41
C GLU A 526 -7.82 29.83 6.92
N ALA A 527 -6.51 29.87 7.17
CA ALA A 527 -5.62 28.73 7.05
C ALA A 527 -4.70 28.62 8.27
N ALA A 528 -4.27 27.40 8.59
CA ALA A 528 -3.23 27.12 9.58
C ALA A 528 -2.16 26.20 8.99
N VAL A 529 -0.91 26.58 9.19
CA VAL A 529 0.28 25.80 8.86
C VAL A 529 0.91 25.32 10.16
N ILE A 530 0.90 24.01 10.36
CA ILE A 530 1.41 23.33 11.55
C ILE A 530 2.75 22.70 11.19
N TYR A 531 3.84 23.42 11.47
CA TYR A 531 5.17 23.12 10.97
C TYR A 531 6.19 23.25 12.10
N ASP A 532 7.17 22.36 12.17
CA ASP A 532 8.20 22.38 13.20
C ASP A 532 8.94 23.71 13.24
N LEU A 533 9.25 24.25 12.06
CA LEU A 533 9.94 25.52 11.94
C LEU A 533 8.99 26.73 11.88
N ALA A 534 7.69 26.58 12.19
CA ALA A 534 6.69 27.64 12.08
C ALA A 534 7.07 28.96 12.76
N CYS A 535 7.76 28.89 13.91
CA CYS A 535 8.17 30.09 14.66
C CYS A 535 9.26 30.93 13.97
N GLN A 536 10.00 30.34 13.03
CA GLN A 536 11.04 31.00 12.24
C GLN A 536 10.51 31.24 10.82
N TRP A 537 10.04 30.17 10.18
CA TRP A 537 9.50 30.19 8.83
C TRP A 537 8.36 31.20 8.66
N GLY A 538 7.41 31.23 9.60
CA GLY A 538 6.20 32.05 9.51
C GLY A 538 6.45 33.56 9.60
N VAL A 539 7.57 33.98 10.17
CA VAL A 539 7.93 35.41 10.30
C VAL A 539 8.17 36.04 8.93
N HIS A 540 8.80 35.28 8.02
CA HIS A 540 9.28 35.78 6.75
C HIS A 540 8.49 35.25 5.55
N PHE A 541 7.62 34.25 5.74
CA PHE A 541 6.84 33.63 4.68
C PHE A 541 6.05 34.65 3.85
N LYS A 542 5.33 35.59 4.48
CA LYS A 542 4.57 36.62 3.76
C LYS A 542 5.47 37.49 2.87
N SER A 543 6.63 37.92 3.37
CA SER A 543 7.58 38.72 2.58
C SER A 543 8.18 37.92 1.42
N ARG A 544 8.44 36.61 1.61
CA ARG A 544 8.92 35.74 0.53
C ARG A 544 7.84 35.52 -0.52
N LEU A 545 6.58 35.37 -0.11
CA LEU A 545 5.45 35.26 -1.03
C LEU A 545 5.28 36.53 -1.87
N GLU A 546 5.32 37.71 -1.26
CA GLU A 546 5.21 39.00 -1.96
C GLU A 546 6.32 39.25 -2.98
N LYS A 547 7.52 38.70 -2.74
CA LYS A 547 8.66 38.79 -3.65
C LYS A 547 8.68 37.68 -4.71
N SER A 548 7.86 36.65 -4.55
CA SER A 548 7.86 35.49 -5.44
C SER A 548 7.03 35.76 -6.68
N THR A 549 7.56 35.39 -7.84
CA THR A 549 6.82 35.34 -9.11
C THR A 549 6.27 33.95 -9.42
N THR A 550 6.57 32.96 -8.58
CA THR A 550 6.31 31.53 -8.84
C THR A 550 5.39 30.89 -7.79
N MET A 551 5.02 31.63 -6.75
CA MET A 551 4.15 31.17 -5.67
C MET A 551 3.03 32.18 -5.44
N SER A 552 1.84 31.67 -5.17
CA SER A 552 0.71 32.44 -4.67
C SER A 552 -0.09 31.57 -3.72
N VAL A 553 -0.80 32.20 -2.79
CA VAL A 553 -1.79 31.54 -1.92
C VAL A 553 -3.09 32.35 -1.94
N PRO A 554 -4.25 31.73 -1.71
CA PRO A 554 -5.51 32.44 -1.60
C PRO A 554 -5.46 33.54 -0.52
N PRO A 555 -6.22 34.63 -0.67
CA PRO A 555 -6.22 35.74 0.26
C PRO A 555 -6.98 35.39 1.56
N PHE A 556 -6.36 34.57 2.42
CA PHE A 556 -6.91 34.26 3.74
C PHE A 556 -6.97 35.50 4.62
N GLU A 557 -8.08 35.70 5.34
CA GLU A 557 -8.19 36.74 6.37
C GLU A 557 -7.22 36.49 7.53
N LYS A 558 -7.00 35.21 7.86
CA LYS A 558 -6.02 34.78 8.86
C LYS A 558 -5.21 33.60 8.35
N LEU A 559 -3.89 33.77 8.31
CA LEU A 559 -2.93 32.69 8.15
C LEU A 559 -2.22 32.46 9.49
N ILE A 560 -2.52 31.34 10.13
CA ILE A 560 -2.02 30.98 11.46
C ILE A 560 -0.82 30.06 11.30
N THR A 561 0.20 30.23 12.15
CA THR A 561 1.34 29.32 12.23
C THR A 561 1.46 28.71 13.62
N ALA A 562 1.61 27.39 13.68
CA ALA A 562 1.73 26.64 14.91
C ALA A 562 2.82 25.57 14.77
N VAL A 563 3.33 25.09 15.90
CA VAL A 563 4.33 24.01 15.95
C VAL A 563 3.64 22.75 16.48
N GLY A 564 4.01 21.58 15.95
CA GLY A 564 3.53 20.28 16.42
C GLY A 564 3.77 20.11 17.92
N LYS A 565 2.87 19.40 18.60
CA LYS A 565 2.87 19.28 20.07
C LYS A 565 4.16 18.64 20.59
N PHE A 566 4.72 17.67 19.86
CA PHE A 566 5.95 17.01 20.27
C PHE A 566 7.15 17.92 20.06
N HIS A 567 7.28 18.50 18.86
CA HIS A 567 8.40 19.37 18.51
C HIS A 567 8.44 20.66 19.32
N LEU A 568 7.28 21.20 19.74
CA LEU A 568 7.19 22.43 20.51
C LEU A 568 8.03 22.39 21.80
N GLY A 569 8.19 21.23 22.43
CA GLY A 569 9.05 21.05 23.61
C GLY A 569 10.54 21.34 23.36
N SER A 570 10.99 21.26 22.11
CA SER A 570 12.37 21.60 21.69
C SER A 570 12.56 23.10 21.38
N HIS A 571 11.49 23.90 21.44
CA HIS A 571 11.56 25.34 21.20
C HIS A 571 11.80 26.13 22.49
N VAL A 572 12.21 27.39 22.35
CA VAL A 572 12.33 28.29 23.50
C VAL A 572 10.96 28.59 24.10
N GLU A 573 10.91 28.87 25.40
CA GLU A 573 9.68 29.02 26.18
C GLU A 573 8.64 29.96 25.54
N LYS A 574 9.09 31.11 24.98
CA LYS A 574 8.18 32.06 24.30
C LYS A 574 7.39 31.43 23.14
N CYS A 575 7.92 30.37 22.50
CA CYS A 575 7.23 29.67 21.43
C CYS A 575 6.05 28.86 21.96
N PHE A 576 6.12 28.34 23.19
CA PHE A 576 5.01 27.62 23.80
C PHE A 576 3.73 28.47 23.81
N PHE A 577 3.84 29.71 24.29
CA PHE A 577 2.69 30.61 24.37
C PHE A 577 2.19 31.12 23.01
N ARG A 578 3.05 31.15 21.98
CA ARG A 578 2.72 31.73 20.66
C ARG A 578 2.31 30.71 19.60
N HIS A 579 2.81 29.50 19.69
CA HIS A 579 2.68 28.49 18.63
C HIS A 579 2.08 27.16 19.11
N SER A 580 1.71 27.06 20.39
CA SER A 580 1.00 25.88 20.88
C SER A 580 -0.38 25.75 20.24
N LEU A 581 -0.65 24.59 19.66
CA LEU A 581 -1.95 24.22 19.11
C LEU A 581 -3.08 24.29 20.15
N ASN A 582 -2.76 24.14 21.45
CA ASN A 582 -3.74 24.21 22.54
C ASN A 582 -4.33 25.62 22.73
N PHE A 583 -3.65 26.66 22.25
CA PHE A 583 -4.11 28.05 22.35
C PHE A 583 -4.70 28.59 21.05
N VAL A 584 -4.70 27.79 19.98
CA VAL A 584 -5.27 28.20 18.70
C VAL A 584 -6.75 27.80 18.67
N GLU A 585 -7.64 28.78 18.78
CA GLU A 585 -9.07 28.53 18.71
C GLU A 585 -9.46 27.81 17.40
N GLY A 586 -10.28 26.77 17.50
CA GLY A 586 -10.85 26.07 16.35
C GLY A 586 -9.92 25.08 15.62
N THR A 587 -8.70 24.83 16.11
CA THR A 587 -7.84 23.76 15.55
C THR A 587 -8.36 22.36 15.86
N GLY A 588 -9.03 22.19 17.01
CA GLY A 588 -9.46 20.90 17.53
C GLY A 588 -8.29 20.11 18.15
N GLN A 589 -8.53 18.84 18.50
CA GLN A 589 -7.48 17.95 19.01
C GLN A 589 -6.64 17.40 17.86
N VAL A 590 -5.62 18.16 17.47
CA VAL A 590 -4.60 17.82 16.46
C VAL A 590 -3.23 17.84 17.13
N ASP A 591 -2.39 16.84 16.84
CA ASP A 591 -1.00 16.78 17.35
C ASP A 591 -0.03 17.61 16.51
N GLY A 592 -0.24 17.67 15.20
CA GLY A 592 0.70 18.30 14.27
C GLY A 592 1.85 17.39 13.83
N GLU A 593 1.74 16.08 14.07
CA GLU A 593 2.81 15.08 13.84
C GLU A 593 2.36 13.99 12.84
N ILE A 594 1.14 14.11 12.30
CA ILE A 594 0.51 13.06 11.50
C ILE A 594 1.31 12.69 10.24
N ILE A 595 2.03 13.65 9.66
CA ILE A 595 2.84 13.42 8.47
C ILE A 595 4.07 12.53 8.75
N GLU A 596 4.68 12.61 9.94
CA GLU A 596 5.79 11.74 10.33
C GLU A 596 5.35 10.27 10.38
N THR A 597 4.13 10.03 10.88
CA THR A 597 3.54 8.69 10.91
C THR A 597 3.32 8.17 9.50
N LEU A 598 2.94 9.03 8.56
CA LEU A 598 2.79 8.65 7.15
C LEU A 598 4.15 8.34 6.52
N TRP A 599 5.21 9.10 6.82
CA TRP A 599 6.56 8.78 6.36
C TRP A 599 7.04 7.40 6.77
N SER A 600 6.71 6.96 7.99
CA SER A 600 7.03 5.60 8.43
C SER A 600 6.46 4.53 7.49
N GLY A 601 5.26 4.76 6.96
CA GLY A 601 4.62 3.91 5.95
C GLY A 601 5.22 4.07 4.55
N LEU A 602 5.72 5.26 4.18
CA LEU A 602 6.31 5.50 2.84
C LEU A 602 7.71 4.91 2.73
N ASN A 603 8.47 4.94 3.81
CA ASN A 603 9.91 4.70 3.80
C ASN A 603 10.33 3.35 3.19
N PRO A 604 9.59 2.23 3.36
CA PRO A 604 9.88 1.00 2.63
C PRO A 604 9.75 1.15 1.11
N ILE A 605 8.74 1.90 0.64
CA ILE A 605 8.56 2.24 -0.78
C ILE A 605 9.67 3.21 -1.25
N SER A 606 10.02 4.20 -0.42
CA SER A 606 11.14 5.09 -0.68
C SER A 606 12.46 4.34 -0.88
N ALA A 607 12.73 3.35 -0.03
CA ALA A 607 13.95 2.55 -0.09
C ALA A 607 14.05 1.75 -1.39
N MET A 608 12.95 1.13 -1.86
CA MET A 608 12.94 0.43 -3.15
C MET A 608 12.99 1.39 -4.35
N ALA A 609 12.42 2.58 -4.22
CA ALA A 609 12.37 3.57 -5.31
C ALA A 609 13.66 4.37 -5.44
N ARG A 610 14.58 4.26 -4.48
CA ARG A 610 15.84 5.02 -4.43
C ARG A 610 16.67 4.94 -5.72
N SER A 611 16.77 3.75 -6.31
CA SER A 611 17.57 3.50 -7.53
C SER A 611 16.76 3.56 -8.82
N MET A 612 15.46 3.85 -8.75
CA MET A 612 14.63 4.08 -9.92
C MET A 612 14.99 5.42 -10.56
N THR A 613 14.73 5.54 -11.86
CA THR A 613 14.76 6.85 -12.54
C THR A 613 13.78 7.80 -11.86
N SER A 614 14.04 9.12 -11.90
CA SER A 614 13.21 10.12 -11.22
C SER A 614 11.74 10.04 -11.65
N ALA A 615 11.45 9.84 -12.94
CA ALA A 615 10.09 9.60 -13.44
C ALA A 615 9.39 8.40 -12.77
N HIS A 616 10.00 7.22 -12.86
CA HIS A 616 9.42 6.00 -12.29
C HIS A 616 9.29 6.06 -10.75
N ARG A 617 10.24 6.70 -10.08
CA ARG A 617 10.18 6.95 -8.64
C ARG A 617 8.94 7.77 -8.27
N GLN A 618 8.70 8.86 -8.98
CA GLN A 618 7.53 9.72 -8.78
C GLN A 618 6.23 8.92 -8.98
N GLU A 619 6.13 8.16 -10.07
CA GLU A 619 4.96 7.32 -10.38
C GLU A 619 4.63 6.33 -9.23
N VAL A 620 5.66 5.69 -8.66
CA VAL A 620 5.51 4.75 -7.53
C VAL A 620 5.07 5.46 -6.26
N MET A 621 5.63 6.64 -5.98
CA MET A 621 5.23 7.42 -4.80
C MET A 621 3.82 7.99 -4.93
N ASP A 622 3.47 8.53 -6.09
CA ASP A 622 2.11 9.01 -6.38
C ASP A 622 1.09 7.87 -6.27
N ALA A 623 1.44 6.65 -6.68
CA ALA A 623 0.59 5.48 -6.48
C ALA A 623 0.38 5.17 -4.98
N ALA A 624 1.44 5.21 -4.17
CA ALA A 624 1.39 4.95 -2.74
C ALA A 624 0.57 6.00 -1.97
N THR A 625 0.83 7.28 -2.22
CA THR A 625 0.12 8.38 -1.53
C THR A 625 -1.35 8.46 -1.96
N ARG A 626 -1.66 8.16 -3.23
CA ARG A 626 -3.05 8.01 -3.70
C ARG A 626 -3.78 6.88 -2.98
N ASP A 627 -3.16 5.70 -2.85
CA ASP A 627 -3.76 4.57 -2.12
C ASP A 627 -4.03 4.93 -0.65
N TRP A 628 -3.12 5.67 -0.01
CA TRP A 628 -3.36 6.15 1.35
C TRP A 628 -4.56 7.08 1.43
N ASN A 629 -4.67 8.04 0.52
CA ASN A 629 -5.83 8.93 0.47
C ASN A 629 -7.12 8.14 0.25
N TRP A 630 -7.10 7.12 -0.60
CA TRP A 630 -8.23 6.21 -0.80
C TRP A 630 -8.60 5.46 0.49
N LYS A 631 -7.65 4.86 1.19
CA LYS A 631 -7.88 4.17 2.49
C LYS A 631 -8.41 5.12 3.56
N LYS A 632 -7.88 6.34 3.62
CA LYS A 632 -8.39 7.38 4.54
C LYS A 632 -9.83 7.76 4.20
N LEU A 633 -10.14 7.89 2.92
CA LEU A 633 -11.48 8.21 2.45
C LEU A 633 -12.48 7.11 2.78
N THR A 634 -12.17 5.85 2.48
CA THR A 634 -13.07 4.73 2.75
C THR A 634 -13.28 4.49 4.25
N GLY A 635 -12.26 4.75 5.07
CA GLY A 635 -12.34 4.67 6.54
C GLY A 635 -12.89 5.94 7.23
N VAL A 636 -13.21 7.01 6.49
CA VAL A 636 -13.39 8.34 7.09
C VAL A 636 -14.61 8.41 8.01
N ALA A 637 -15.71 7.76 7.66
CA ALA A 637 -16.94 7.78 8.46
C ALA A 637 -16.71 7.16 9.84
N GLN A 638 -16.07 5.99 9.88
CA GLN A 638 -15.72 5.32 11.14
C GLN A 638 -14.72 6.15 11.94
N ALA A 639 -13.71 6.73 11.28
CA ALA A 639 -12.72 7.57 11.95
C ALA A 639 -13.36 8.82 12.58
N LEU A 640 -14.31 9.47 11.89
CA LEU A 640 -15.05 10.63 12.40
C LEU A 640 -15.95 10.26 13.57
N ALA A 641 -16.66 9.12 13.50
CA ALA A 641 -17.49 8.63 14.61
C ALA A 641 -16.65 8.36 15.87
N THR A 642 -15.50 7.70 15.73
CA THR A 642 -14.57 7.48 16.85
C THR A 642 -14.05 8.80 17.41
N LYS A 643 -13.65 9.74 16.53
CA LYS A 643 -13.18 11.07 16.96
C LYS A 643 -14.25 11.87 17.70
N TRP A 644 -15.50 11.79 17.25
CA TRP A 644 -16.63 12.43 17.93
C TRP A 644 -16.82 11.87 19.34
N THR A 645 -16.87 10.55 19.49
CA THR A 645 -16.99 9.91 20.82
C THR A 645 -15.86 10.33 21.75
N ASN A 646 -14.62 10.35 21.25
CA ASN A 646 -13.46 10.79 22.02
C ASN A 646 -13.54 12.28 22.36
N ALA A 647 -14.04 13.12 21.45
CA ALA A 647 -14.18 14.55 21.68
C ALA A 647 -15.22 14.86 22.77
N VAL A 648 -16.38 14.18 22.77
CA VAL A 648 -17.41 14.33 23.81
C VAL A 648 -16.89 13.89 25.17
N ALA A 649 -16.16 12.77 25.23
CA ALA A 649 -15.52 12.32 26.46
C ALA A 649 -14.47 13.32 26.96
N GLY A 650 -13.60 13.81 26.07
CA GLY A 650 -12.56 14.77 26.40
C GLY A 650 -13.09 16.15 26.78
N GLU A 651 -14.21 16.59 26.21
CA GLU A 651 -14.88 17.84 26.60
C GLU A 651 -15.33 17.77 28.06
N LYS A 652 -15.95 16.65 28.47
CA LYS A 652 -16.34 16.42 29.86
C LYS A 652 -15.15 16.45 30.81
N GLU A 653 -14.09 15.71 30.48
CA GLU A 653 -12.86 15.67 31.30
C GLU A 653 -12.21 17.05 31.43
N ALA A 654 -12.13 17.81 30.33
CA ALA A 654 -11.59 19.16 30.32
C ALA A 654 -12.45 20.12 31.14
N TRP A 655 -13.78 20.00 31.06
CA TRP A 655 -14.71 20.82 31.84
C TRP A 655 -14.62 20.54 33.34
N ASP A 656 -14.57 19.26 33.73
CA ASP A 656 -14.42 18.85 35.12
C ASP A 656 -13.10 19.38 35.70
N SER A 657 -12.00 19.23 34.94
CA SER A 657 -10.68 19.77 35.30
C SER A 657 -10.69 21.30 35.41
N PHE A 658 -11.37 22.00 34.49
CA PHE A 658 -11.53 23.45 34.53
C PHE A 658 -12.31 23.91 35.76
N CYS A 659 -13.39 23.21 36.10
CA CYS A 659 -14.18 23.48 37.31
C CYS A 659 -13.35 23.27 38.57
N GLU A 660 -12.58 22.19 38.63
CA GLU A 660 -11.70 21.91 39.76
C GLU A 660 -10.64 23.02 39.92
N LEU A 661 -9.94 23.38 38.83
CA LEU A 661 -8.94 24.45 38.84
C LEU A 661 -9.56 25.77 39.27
N SER A 662 -10.73 26.12 38.72
CA SER A 662 -11.46 27.34 39.04
C SER A 662 -11.90 27.40 40.51
N SER A 663 -12.30 26.26 41.09
CA SER A 663 -12.69 26.18 42.49
C SER A 663 -11.49 26.47 43.42
N ARG A 664 -10.31 25.95 43.07
CA ARG A 664 -9.05 26.18 43.81
C ARG A 664 -8.59 27.64 43.69
N PHE A 665 -8.75 28.28 42.52
CA PHE A 665 -8.44 29.69 42.33
C PHE A 665 -9.38 30.64 43.08
N ARG A 666 -10.70 30.35 43.12
CA ARG A 666 -11.64 31.11 43.95
C ARG A 666 -11.25 31.05 45.43
N PHE A 667 -10.85 29.88 45.93
CA PHE A 667 -10.33 29.73 47.29
C PHE A 667 -9.00 30.45 47.52
N ALA A 668 -8.06 30.42 46.55
CA ALA A 668 -6.77 31.09 46.68
C ALA A 668 -6.88 32.63 46.63
N ILE A 669 -7.78 33.17 45.80
CA ILE A 669 -8.10 34.60 45.75
C ILE A 669 -8.82 35.01 47.05
N TYR A 670 -9.76 34.20 47.54
CA TYR A 670 -10.42 34.43 48.83
C TYR A 670 -9.44 34.38 50.01
N ARG A 671 -8.49 33.43 50.03
CA ARG A 671 -7.44 33.35 51.06
C ARG A 671 -6.51 34.56 51.02
N LYS A 672 -6.13 35.02 49.82
CA LYS A 672 -5.31 36.23 49.65
C LYS A 672 -6.08 37.51 49.99
N SER A 673 -7.38 37.59 49.72
CA SER A 673 -8.19 38.75 50.12
C SER A 673 -8.41 38.81 51.64
N VAL A 674 -8.58 37.66 52.30
CA VAL A 674 -8.69 37.58 53.77
C VAL A 674 -7.35 37.86 54.45
N GLN A 675 -6.21 37.43 53.90
CA GLN A 675 -4.88 37.79 54.42
C GLN A 675 -4.50 39.28 54.21
N TYR A 676 -5.20 40.01 53.33
CA TYR A 676 -4.96 41.44 53.11
C TYR A 676 -5.82 42.35 53.99
N GLU A 677 -6.88 41.83 54.64
CA GLU A 677 -7.68 42.62 55.59
C GLU A 677 -7.04 42.72 56.99
N ASP A 678 -6.14 41.80 57.34
CA ASP A 678 -5.37 41.82 58.61
C ASP A 678 -4.13 42.73 58.58
N PHE A 679 -3.87 43.44 57.48
CA PHE A 679 -2.74 44.37 57.32
C PHE A 679 -3.19 45.77 56.85
N ARG A 680 -4.17 46.37 57.54
CA ARG A 680 -4.33 47.83 57.53
C ARG A 680 -3.59 48.43 58.74
N PRO A 681 -2.44 49.11 58.55
CA PRO A 681 -1.91 50.01 59.57
C PRO A 681 -2.80 51.25 59.65
N ASN A 682 -3.11 51.68 60.88
CA ASN A 682 -3.54 53.05 61.18
C ASN A 682 -2.44 54.06 60.85
#